data_AF-A0AA87J0I8-F1
#
_entry.id   AF-A0AA87J0I8-F1
#
_cell.length_a   1.000
_cell.length_b   1.000
_cell.length_c   1.000
_cell.angle_alpha   90.00
_cell.angle_beta   90.00
_cell.angle_gamma   90.00
#
_symmetry.space_group_name_H-M   'P 1'
#
loop_
_entity.id
_entity.type
_entity.pdbx_description
1 polymer ?
#
loop_
_entity_poly.entity_id
_entity_poly.type
_entity_poly.pdbx_seq_one_letter_code
_entity_poly.pdbx_strand_id
1 'polypeptide(L)'
;MKTFFWLNLLFLIPASAFAQSGPVMGPPTSTIGNMPVFGNTTGTQVLDSGKSLPSGAVVGTTDSQTLSNKIVTYTAPGTGAVASTVGGKLDQIINAADFGLVSDPNCTTDATVPLRAAIAAAAGKKLVLPAGKFCLNTATSTLQISNAMEIEGQGTGSTLIKWNAPVGSNYAPTIDVLASGVTVHNLAIDGNAAVGNYLDSIYYGGVVTSPMAPWGEVAFVIEGDKFTGYNLKVSSAFANCIGIGRVTDGTKSTFGSPQNANLDNIYTEFCGSGVAAANQPIPGHSGFGIDNGSGQFVNISNVIDKQSYSNFGNDINTGAATNWTNVWGYFARHDPANTGAPSSGFGFYNGAAGGTFTNINIISPDTFGIWADASSSQTSWSNITVRGAGQECLIIGATSSNWSNIECQLPSQSVAGGYAAVRIRTDQQLCDPQGQNCEPLPISNLNMNNLVIEGPTNSLSQQATPPSWSYAITATGGPNNVTGVINMNAATGRQGPTAFNIAPSVTGLLINNKEALTLSFGDQNTGSLSPYRFAFGGLMNVKSVGQNASWQSSAFGDFSNNGSLFVSDTATPSKRLAFGWDPVNNISVIQSVYASVAGMPLALNPSGGSVYLGQQALTPASSTGFPYMGTIAGNPTGTPIAVSGMAPFTFDATNRNFNVYSGGWLKIPTVTAAASDMLAGTANRLVQPSSINAADTPVNLTDASNIALNFATGKNYSLPLTLPVTNLNNPQNVVPGRYGFIRVSQDSIGGRSVVFGNAFKFSGGVPCVVTSTPNAVSYIRWSAFSSTELNTACDLDVK
;
A
#
# COMPACT_ATOMS: atom_id res chain seq x y z
N MET A 1 -150.82 29.49 -40.84
CA MET A 1 -151.82 28.79 -41.67
C MET A 1 -151.28 27.41 -42.00
N LYS A 2 -152.00 26.35 -41.56
CA LYS A 2 -152.01 24.92 -41.96
C LYS A 2 -150.69 24.11 -41.80
N THR A 3 -150.50 23.22 -40.80
CA THR A 3 -151.01 21.82 -40.60
C THR A 3 -150.66 20.88 -41.78
N PHE A 4 -149.94 19.74 -41.70
CA PHE A 4 -150.12 18.45 -40.96
C PHE A 4 -148.80 17.62 -41.10
N PHE A 5 -148.21 17.01 -40.05
CA PHE A 5 -148.31 15.61 -39.54
C PHE A 5 -147.92 14.44 -40.49
N TRP A 6 -146.75 13.79 -40.28
CA TRP A 6 -146.48 12.38 -39.78
C TRP A 6 -146.78 11.25 -40.81
N LEU A 7 -146.11 10.09 -40.95
CA LEU A 7 -144.98 9.34 -40.34
C LEU A 7 -144.76 8.05 -41.20
N ASN A 8 -143.53 7.49 -41.19
CA ASN A 8 -143.11 6.06 -41.24
C ASN A 8 -142.06 5.77 -42.33
N LEU A 9 -140.84 5.30 -42.09
CA LEU A 9 -140.25 4.22 -41.25
C LEU A 9 -139.60 3.20 -42.21
N LEU A 10 -138.26 3.20 -42.34
CA LEU A 10 -137.49 1.95 -42.45
C LEU A 10 -136.00 2.20 -42.18
N PHE A 11 -135.45 1.41 -41.27
CA PHE A 11 -134.05 1.37 -40.87
C PHE A 11 -133.12 0.91 -42.00
N LEU A 12 -131.96 1.57 -42.13
CA LEU A 12 -130.68 0.93 -42.48
C LEU A 12 -129.53 1.85 -42.02
N ILE A 13 -128.73 1.41 -41.05
CA ILE A 13 -127.41 2.00 -40.75
C ILE A 13 -126.39 1.24 -41.61
N PRO A 14 -125.44 1.93 -42.25
CA PRO A 14 -124.04 1.59 -41.95
C PRO A 14 -123.11 2.81 -41.82
N ALA A 15 -122.30 2.73 -40.76
CA ALA A 15 -120.86 3.00 -40.71
C ALA A 15 -120.26 4.06 -41.65
N SER A 16 -119.84 5.19 -41.07
CA SER A 16 -118.41 5.54 -40.99
C SER A 16 -118.23 6.73 -40.05
N ALA A 17 -117.52 6.50 -38.96
CA ALA A 17 -116.98 7.56 -38.13
C ALA A 17 -116.03 8.38 -39.01
N PHE A 18 -116.35 9.67 -39.20
CA PHE A 18 -115.43 10.62 -39.80
C PHE A 18 -114.21 10.75 -38.89
N ALA A 19 -113.13 10.09 -39.28
CA ALA A 19 -111.79 10.60 -39.03
C ALA A 19 -111.76 12.01 -39.64
N GLN A 20 -111.70 13.04 -38.80
CA GLN A 20 -111.29 14.36 -39.25
C GLN A 20 -109.84 14.25 -39.71
N SER A 21 -109.66 14.20 -41.03
CA SER A 21 -108.41 14.61 -41.66
C SER A 21 -108.34 16.13 -41.57
N GLY A 22 -107.77 16.61 -40.48
CA GLY A 22 -107.45 18.02 -40.25
C GLY A 22 -106.14 18.09 -39.46
N PRO A 23 -105.32 19.15 -39.63
CA PRO A 23 -104.07 19.28 -38.89
C PRO A 23 -104.34 19.23 -37.38
N VAL A 24 -103.55 18.46 -36.64
CA VAL A 24 -103.56 18.48 -35.18
C VAL A 24 -103.21 19.91 -34.75
N MET A 25 -104.18 20.68 -34.25
CA MET A 25 -103.92 22.02 -33.72
C MET A 25 -103.41 21.89 -32.28
N GLY A 26 -102.14 22.24 -32.06
CA GLY A 26 -101.57 22.37 -30.72
C GLY A 26 -102.24 23.49 -29.91
N PRO A 27 -102.00 23.56 -28.59
CA PRO A 27 -102.48 24.67 -27.77
C PRO A 27 -102.02 26.03 -28.35
N PRO A 28 -102.74 27.15 -28.09
CA PRO A 28 -102.40 28.47 -28.64
C PRO A 28 -100.99 28.97 -28.33
N THR A 29 -100.32 28.36 -27.35
CA THR A 29 -98.94 28.66 -26.94
C THR A 29 -97.89 27.93 -27.77
N SER A 30 -98.26 27.07 -28.73
CA SER A 30 -97.32 26.28 -29.54
C SER A 30 -96.57 27.13 -30.56
N THR A 31 -95.26 27.18 -30.42
CA THR A 31 -94.34 27.85 -31.34
C THR A 31 -93.78 26.83 -32.35
N ILE A 32 -93.75 27.18 -33.64
CA ILE A 32 -93.16 26.33 -34.69
C ILE A 32 -91.70 25.99 -34.35
N GLY A 33 -91.37 24.70 -34.38
CA GLY A 33 -90.01 24.19 -34.16
C GLY A 33 -89.68 23.80 -32.71
N ASN A 34 -90.59 24.03 -31.75
CA ASN A 34 -90.43 23.55 -30.38
C ASN A 34 -90.89 22.11 -30.17
N MET A 35 -90.30 21.42 -29.19
CA MET A 35 -90.68 20.05 -28.84
C MET A 35 -92.02 20.01 -28.07
N PRO A 36 -92.99 19.17 -28.47
CA PRO A 36 -94.19 18.91 -27.69
C PRO A 36 -93.87 18.05 -26.46
N VAL A 37 -94.43 18.40 -25.30
CA VAL A 37 -94.30 17.63 -24.03
C VAL A 37 -95.66 17.33 -23.43
N PHE A 38 -95.79 16.24 -22.67
CA PHE A 38 -97.01 15.97 -21.93
C PHE A 38 -97.01 16.68 -20.56
N GLY A 39 -98.12 17.33 -20.21
CA GLY A 39 -98.27 18.08 -18.96
C GLY A 39 -98.19 17.21 -17.70
N ASN A 40 -97.72 17.81 -16.59
CA ASN A 40 -97.26 17.12 -15.39
C ASN A 40 -98.34 16.63 -14.41
N THR A 41 -99.65 16.70 -14.73
CA THR A 41 -100.71 16.30 -13.80
C THR A 41 -101.51 15.06 -14.24
N THR A 42 -101.60 14.78 -15.54
CA THR A 42 -102.33 13.59 -16.05
C THR A 42 -101.70 12.92 -17.27
N GLY A 43 -100.66 13.53 -17.87
CA GLY A 43 -100.05 13.02 -19.11
C GLY A 43 -100.95 13.07 -20.35
N THR A 44 -102.16 13.65 -20.25
CA THR A 44 -103.16 13.65 -21.33
C THR A 44 -103.19 14.93 -22.17
N GLN A 45 -102.50 15.99 -21.74
CA GLN A 45 -102.39 17.25 -22.50
C GLN A 45 -101.01 17.40 -23.12
N VAL A 46 -100.95 17.71 -24.41
CA VAL A 46 -99.74 18.12 -25.13
C VAL A 46 -99.54 19.63 -24.96
N LEU A 47 -98.38 20.04 -24.44
CA LEU A 47 -97.97 21.42 -24.20
C LEU A 47 -96.71 21.75 -25.01
N ASP A 48 -96.46 23.04 -25.26
CA ASP A 48 -95.17 23.51 -25.77
C ASP A 48 -94.13 23.46 -24.65
N SER A 49 -92.99 22.80 -24.89
CA SER A 49 -91.88 22.79 -23.92
C SER A 49 -91.17 24.14 -23.77
N GLY A 50 -91.39 25.07 -24.70
CA GLY A 50 -90.60 26.30 -24.84
C GLY A 50 -89.16 26.04 -25.28
N LYS A 51 -88.85 24.82 -25.75
CA LYS A 51 -87.51 24.41 -26.19
C LYS A 51 -87.57 24.04 -27.67
N SER A 52 -86.79 24.73 -28.49
CA SER A 52 -86.57 24.39 -29.90
C SER A 52 -85.95 23.00 -30.04
N LEU A 53 -86.29 22.29 -31.12
CA LEU A 53 -85.58 21.09 -31.53
C LEU A 53 -84.07 21.40 -31.70
N PRO A 54 -83.16 20.52 -31.26
CA PRO A 54 -81.76 20.61 -31.65
C PRO A 54 -81.65 20.62 -33.19
N SER A 55 -80.72 21.40 -33.76
CA SER A 55 -80.45 21.30 -35.20
C SER A 55 -79.83 19.94 -35.50
N GLY A 56 -80.55 19.06 -36.21
CA GLY A 56 -80.13 17.69 -36.54
C GLY A 56 -81.23 16.66 -36.30
N ALA A 57 -80.96 15.38 -36.56
CA ALA A 57 -81.89 14.31 -36.26
C ALA A 57 -82.07 14.15 -34.74
N VAL A 58 -83.30 14.17 -34.24
CA VAL A 58 -83.63 13.76 -32.88
C VAL A 58 -83.78 12.25 -32.88
N VAL A 59 -82.92 11.55 -32.15
CA VAL A 59 -82.85 10.08 -32.15
C VAL A 59 -82.78 9.53 -30.72
N GLY A 60 -83.32 8.31 -30.55
CA GLY A 60 -83.69 7.71 -29.26
C GLY A 60 -82.52 7.19 -28.41
N THR A 61 -82.84 6.59 -27.26
CA THR A 61 -81.91 6.18 -26.19
C THR A 61 -80.92 5.05 -26.55
N THR A 62 -80.80 4.66 -27.82
CA THR A 62 -79.95 3.56 -28.29
C THR A 62 -78.84 4.01 -29.24
N ASP A 63 -78.73 5.31 -29.53
CA ASP A 63 -77.78 5.83 -30.51
C ASP A 63 -76.51 6.42 -29.88
N SER A 64 -75.35 6.11 -30.47
CA SER A 64 -74.05 6.71 -30.12
C SER A 64 -74.03 8.17 -30.56
N GLN A 65 -73.91 9.10 -29.61
CA GLN A 65 -73.86 10.54 -29.90
C GLN A 65 -72.43 11.07 -29.81
N THR A 66 -71.95 11.66 -30.91
CA THR A 66 -70.70 12.42 -30.91
C THR A 66 -70.97 13.84 -30.40
N LEU A 67 -70.54 14.14 -29.17
CA LEU A 67 -70.64 15.46 -28.54
C LEU A 67 -69.53 16.41 -29.05
N SER A 68 -69.58 16.80 -30.32
CA SER A 68 -68.72 17.88 -30.82
C SER A 68 -69.22 19.24 -30.27
N ASN A 69 -68.29 20.10 -29.84
CA ASN A 69 -68.56 21.47 -29.36
C ASN A 69 -69.43 21.59 -28.09
N LYS A 70 -69.41 20.60 -27.18
CA LYS A 70 -70.04 20.70 -25.86
C LYS A 70 -68.98 20.71 -24.75
N ILE A 71 -69.11 21.64 -23.82
CA ILE A 71 -68.27 21.68 -22.61
C ILE A 71 -68.88 20.75 -21.56
N VAL A 72 -68.17 19.67 -21.22
CA VAL A 72 -68.53 18.81 -20.08
C VAL A 72 -67.78 19.34 -18.86
N THR A 73 -68.50 19.85 -17.87
CA THR A 73 -67.91 20.39 -16.62
C THR A 73 -67.50 19.26 -15.68
N TYR A 74 -66.35 19.40 -15.04
CA TYR A 74 -65.83 18.52 -14.00
C TYR A 74 -65.55 19.35 -12.74
N THR A 75 -66.12 18.97 -11.60
CA THR A 75 -65.78 19.56 -10.30
C THR A 75 -65.31 18.44 -9.38
N ALA A 76 -64.08 18.54 -8.88
CA ALA A 76 -63.55 17.53 -7.96
C ALA A 76 -64.32 17.57 -6.62
N PRO A 77 -64.50 16.44 -5.91
CA PRO A 77 -65.32 16.36 -4.69
C PRO A 77 -64.71 17.01 -3.43
N GLY A 78 -63.80 17.98 -3.56
CA GLY A 78 -63.08 18.61 -2.44
C GLY A 78 -63.65 19.97 -2.02
N THR A 79 -63.55 20.30 -0.72
CA THR A 79 -63.87 21.65 -0.23
C THR A 79 -62.89 22.66 -0.86
N GLY A 80 -63.42 23.69 -1.53
CA GLY A 80 -62.62 24.67 -2.28
C GLY A 80 -62.22 24.24 -3.70
N ALA A 81 -62.72 23.12 -4.21
CA ALA A 81 -62.46 22.69 -5.59
C ALA A 81 -63.06 23.69 -6.60
N VAL A 82 -62.23 24.16 -7.52
CA VAL A 82 -62.64 25.02 -8.63
C VAL A 82 -63.20 24.14 -9.75
N ALA A 83 -64.35 24.51 -10.31
CA ALA A 83 -64.92 23.84 -11.48
C ALA A 83 -63.96 23.97 -12.68
N SER A 84 -63.74 22.86 -13.37
CA SER A 84 -62.98 22.77 -14.62
C SER A 84 -63.83 22.05 -15.68
N THR A 85 -63.23 21.70 -16.82
CA THR A 85 -63.85 20.83 -17.83
C THR A 85 -63.23 19.43 -17.74
N VAL A 86 -63.95 18.40 -18.20
CA VAL A 86 -63.39 17.04 -18.32
C VAL A 86 -62.16 17.07 -19.23
N GLY A 87 -62.20 17.83 -20.33
CA GLY A 87 -61.04 18.05 -21.20
C GLY A 87 -59.86 18.66 -20.45
N GLY A 88 -60.08 19.75 -19.71
CA GLY A 88 -59.03 20.40 -18.90
C GLY A 88 -58.49 19.51 -17.77
N LYS A 89 -59.26 18.51 -17.32
CA LYS A 89 -58.78 17.50 -16.37
C LYS A 89 -57.93 16.42 -17.05
N LEU A 90 -58.36 15.93 -18.22
CA LEU A 90 -57.61 14.96 -19.01
C LEU A 90 -56.33 15.56 -19.60
N ASP A 91 -56.32 16.86 -19.91
CA ASP A 91 -55.15 17.59 -20.39
C ASP A 91 -54.00 17.67 -19.37
N GLN A 92 -54.21 17.27 -18.10
CA GLN A 92 -53.17 17.27 -17.07
C GLN A 92 -52.18 16.10 -17.21
N ILE A 93 -52.59 14.99 -17.82
CA ILE A 93 -51.78 13.79 -18.04
C ILE A 93 -51.97 13.36 -19.49
N ILE A 94 -50.89 13.35 -20.26
CA ILE A 94 -50.92 12.99 -21.66
C ILE A 94 -50.61 11.50 -21.78
N ASN A 95 -51.52 10.71 -22.36
CA ASN A 95 -51.24 9.32 -22.69
C ASN A 95 -50.79 9.23 -24.15
N ALA A 96 -49.60 8.67 -24.39
CA ALA A 96 -49.08 8.56 -25.75
C ALA A 96 -49.96 7.70 -26.67
N ALA A 97 -50.74 6.76 -26.12
CA ALA A 97 -51.69 5.96 -26.90
C ALA A 97 -52.76 6.83 -27.61
N ASP A 98 -53.13 7.97 -27.02
CA ASP A 98 -54.11 8.90 -27.60
C ASP A 98 -53.59 9.58 -28.89
N PHE A 99 -52.28 9.54 -29.11
CA PHE A 99 -51.61 10.09 -30.28
C PHE A 99 -51.34 9.02 -31.36
N GLY A 100 -51.92 7.83 -31.21
CA GLY A 100 -51.73 6.72 -32.14
C GLY A 100 -50.45 5.93 -31.90
N LEU A 101 -49.87 5.99 -30.70
CA LEU A 101 -48.74 5.15 -30.35
C LEU A 101 -49.19 3.69 -30.22
N VAL A 102 -48.63 2.83 -31.06
CA VAL A 102 -48.93 1.39 -31.09
C VAL A 102 -47.68 0.59 -30.77
N SER A 103 -47.82 -0.40 -29.89
CA SER A 103 -46.74 -1.34 -29.60
C SER A 103 -46.55 -2.30 -30.77
N ASP A 104 -45.32 -2.42 -31.24
CA ASP A 104 -44.94 -3.37 -32.30
C ASP A 104 -43.68 -4.15 -31.93
N PRO A 105 -43.82 -5.41 -31.47
CA PRO A 105 -42.68 -6.27 -31.12
C PRO A 105 -41.69 -6.50 -32.28
N ASN A 106 -42.18 -6.44 -33.53
CA ASN A 106 -41.41 -6.72 -34.75
C ASN A 106 -40.80 -5.45 -35.37
N CYS A 107 -41.03 -4.27 -34.79
CA CYS A 107 -40.53 -2.99 -35.30
C CYS A 107 -40.90 -2.68 -36.76
N THR A 108 -42.06 -3.15 -37.25
CA THR A 108 -42.57 -2.78 -38.58
C THR A 108 -43.22 -1.39 -38.61
N THR A 109 -43.79 -0.96 -37.48
CA THR A 109 -44.46 0.32 -37.30
C THR A 109 -43.48 1.35 -36.73
N ASP A 110 -43.40 2.51 -37.38
CA ASP A 110 -42.59 3.63 -36.90
C ASP A 110 -43.33 4.42 -35.81
N ALA A 111 -42.78 4.44 -34.60
CA ALA A 111 -43.32 5.17 -33.46
C ALA A 111 -42.91 6.64 -33.41
N THR A 112 -42.07 7.11 -34.33
CA THR A 112 -41.48 8.47 -34.30
C THR A 112 -42.54 9.58 -34.27
N VAL A 113 -43.50 9.55 -35.19
CA VAL A 113 -44.56 10.56 -35.29
C VAL A 113 -45.46 10.61 -34.04
N PRO A 114 -46.07 9.48 -33.61
CA PRO A 114 -46.94 9.51 -32.42
C PRO A 114 -46.18 9.91 -31.14
N LEU A 115 -44.93 9.47 -30.96
CA LEU A 115 -44.12 9.87 -29.80
C LEU A 115 -43.83 11.36 -29.80
N ARG A 116 -43.41 11.94 -30.94
CA ARG A 116 -43.15 13.39 -31.04
C ARG A 116 -44.40 14.21 -30.78
N ALA A 117 -45.56 13.78 -31.27
CA ALA A 117 -46.82 14.46 -31.01
C ALA A 117 -47.20 14.43 -29.52
N ALA A 118 -47.04 13.27 -28.87
CA ALA A 118 -47.29 13.13 -27.44
C ALA A 118 -46.31 13.94 -26.58
N ILE A 119 -45.02 13.96 -26.92
CA ILE A 119 -43.99 14.79 -26.27
C ILE A 119 -44.35 16.27 -26.36
N ALA A 120 -44.70 16.75 -27.57
CA ALA A 120 -45.09 18.14 -27.76
C ALA A 120 -46.34 18.52 -26.94
N ALA A 121 -47.35 17.64 -26.90
CA ALA A 121 -48.57 17.87 -26.11
C ALA A 121 -48.34 17.85 -24.59
N ALA A 122 -47.30 17.16 -24.14
CA ALA A 122 -46.96 16.98 -22.73
C ALA A 122 -45.97 18.03 -22.18
N ALA A 123 -45.65 19.08 -22.94
CA ALA A 123 -44.84 20.19 -22.45
C ALA A 123 -45.40 20.76 -21.13
N GLY A 124 -44.59 20.76 -20.08
CA GLY A 124 -44.96 21.20 -18.73
C GLY A 124 -45.83 20.22 -17.93
N LYS A 125 -46.02 18.99 -18.43
CA LYS A 125 -46.97 18.00 -17.90
C LYS A 125 -46.33 16.62 -17.77
N LYS A 126 -47.13 15.64 -17.37
CA LYS A 126 -46.75 14.23 -17.35
C LYS A 126 -47.17 13.53 -18.64
N LEU A 127 -46.22 12.86 -19.29
CA LEU A 127 -46.40 11.94 -20.41
C LEU A 127 -46.34 10.50 -19.89
N VAL A 128 -47.41 9.74 -20.14
CA VAL A 128 -47.47 8.31 -19.83
C VAL A 128 -47.30 7.52 -21.13
N LEU A 129 -46.30 6.65 -21.15
CA LEU A 129 -46.05 5.68 -22.20
C LEU A 129 -46.72 4.35 -21.82
N PRO A 130 -47.50 3.73 -22.72
CA PRO A 130 -48.07 2.41 -22.47
C PRO A 130 -46.96 1.33 -22.43
N ALA A 131 -47.32 0.15 -21.94
CA ALA A 131 -46.47 -1.02 -22.08
C ALA A 131 -46.40 -1.41 -23.57
N GLY A 132 -45.21 -1.72 -24.05
CA GLY A 132 -44.97 -2.06 -25.44
C GLY A 132 -43.56 -1.79 -25.91
N LYS A 133 -43.31 -2.15 -27.17
CA LYS A 133 -42.09 -1.86 -27.91
C LYS A 133 -42.38 -0.82 -28.99
N PHE A 134 -41.66 0.28 -28.97
CA PHE A 134 -41.88 1.43 -29.85
C PHE A 134 -40.59 1.71 -30.63
N CYS A 135 -40.59 1.39 -31.92
CA CYS A 135 -39.38 1.43 -32.73
C CYS A 135 -39.33 2.70 -33.58
N LEU A 136 -38.14 3.31 -33.62
CA LEU A 136 -37.87 4.55 -34.33
C LEU A 136 -37.23 4.22 -35.68
N ASN A 137 -38.01 4.19 -36.75
CA ASN A 137 -37.63 3.54 -38.02
C ASN A 137 -36.98 4.47 -39.07
N THR A 138 -36.73 5.74 -38.74
CA THR A 138 -36.08 6.70 -39.65
C THR A 138 -34.74 7.21 -39.12
N ALA A 139 -33.85 7.65 -40.01
CA ALA A 139 -32.52 8.15 -39.62
C ALA A 139 -32.54 9.47 -38.82
N THR A 140 -33.66 10.20 -38.82
CA THR A 140 -33.85 11.46 -38.10
C THR A 140 -34.83 11.33 -36.95
N SER A 141 -34.99 10.14 -36.37
CA SER A 141 -36.06 9.83 -35.41
C SER A 141 -35.80 10.27 -33.97
N THR A 142 -34.65 10.89 -33.65
CA THR A 142 -34.30 11.30 -32.28
C THR A 142 -35.45 12.03 -31.60
N LEU A 143 -35.78 11.59 -30.38
CA LEU A 143 -36.82 12.20 -29.56
C LEU A 143 -36.20 13.33 -28.73
N GLN A 144 -36.34 14.56 -29.21
CA GLN A 144 -35.86 15.73 -28.51
C GLN A 144 -36.87 16.20 -27.46
N ILE A 145 -36.43 16.32 -26.21
CA ILE A 145 -37.22 16.82 -25.09
C ILE A 145 -36.83 18.27 -24.83
N SER A 146 -37.56 19.19 -25.45
CA SER A 146 -37.27 20.64 -25.43
C SER A 146 -38.07 21.44 -24.40
N ASN A 147 -38.94 20.80 -23.63
CA ASN A 147 -39.69 21.41 -22.53
C ASN A 147 -39.56 20.59 -21.24
N ALA A 148 -39.64 21.24 -20.08
CA ALA A 148 -39.71 20.56 -18.78
C ALA A 148 -40.95 19.67 -18.74
N MET A 149 -40.80 18.40 -18.32
CA MET A 149 -41.90 17.43 -18.26
C MET A 149 -41.49 16.18 -17.46
N GLU A 150 -42.47 15.36 -17.12
CA GLU A 150 -42.26 14.00 -16.58
C GLU A 150 -42.61 12.97 -17.67
N ILE A 151 -41.75 11.99 -17.92
CA ILE A 151 -41.99 10.88 -18.85
C ILE A 151 -41.96 9.58 -18.05
N GLU A 152 -43.11 8.90 -17.98
CA GLU A 152 -43.29 7.66 -17.25
C GLU A 152 -43.59 6.50 -18.20
N GLY A 153 -42.82 5.42 -18.12
CA GLY A 153 -43.20 4.11 -18.66
C GLY A 153 -43.85 3.18 -17.64
N GLN A 154 -44.14 1.95 -18.05
CA GLN A 154 -44.77 0.92 -17.22
C GLN A 154 -43.78 -0.04 -16.54
N GLY A 155 -42.48 0.28 -16.60
CA GLY A 155 -41.36 -0.52 -16.09
C GLY A 155 -40.32 -0.82 -17.16
N THR A 156 -39.06 -1.03 -16.75
CA THR A 156 -37.93 -1.32 -17.66
C THR A 156 -38.11 -2.60 -18.48
N GLY A 157 -38.91 -3.55 -17.99
CA GLY A 157 -39.29 -4.77 -18.73
C GLY A 157 -40.57 -4.64 -19.56
N SER A 158 -41.25 -3.49 -19.50
CA SER A 158 -42.62 -3.32 -20.04
C SER A 158 -42.72 -2.22 -21.08
N THR A 159 -42.00 -1.11 -20.95
CA THR A 159 -41.97 -0.02 -21.94
C THR A 159 -40.57 0.08 -22.53
N LEU A 160 -40.44 -0.14 -23.85
CA LEU A 160 -39.17 -0.09 -24.57
C LEU A 160 -39.26 0.87 -25.75
N ILE A 161 -38.38 1.88 -25.79
CA ILE A 161 -38.14 2.71 -26.98
C ILE A 161 -36.86 2.19 -27.64
N LYS A 162 -36.94 1.83 -28.92
CA LYS A 162 -35.83 1.21 -29.65
C LYS A 162 -35.46 2.01 -30.88
N TRP A 163 -34.19 2.36 -31.03
CA TRP A 163 -33.66 2.86 -32.29
C TRP A 163 -33.70 1.74 -33.34
N ASN A 164 -34.29 2.01 -34.51
CA ASN A 164 -34.43 1.02 -35.58
C ASN A 164 -34.36 1.68 -36.96
N ALA A 165 -33.51 2.70 -37.10
CA ALA A 165 -33.25 3.32 -38.40
C ALA A 165 -32.73 2.28 -39.42
N PRO A 166 -32.85 2.54 -40.74
CA PRO A 166 -32.38 1.61 -41.76
C PRO A 166 -30.89 1.27 -41.59
N VAL A 167 -30.53 0.02 -41.86
CA VAL A 167 -29.13 -0.45 -41.80
C VAL A 167 -28.23 0.44 -42.66
N GLY A 168 -27.06 0.81 -42.13
CA GLY A 168 -26.11 1.71 -42.80
C GLY A 168 -26.47 3.21 -42.75
N SER A 169 -27.52 3.59 -42.01
CA SER A 169 -27.75 5.00 -41.66
C SER A 169 -26.75 5.48 -40.60
N ASN A 170 -26.51 6.80 -40.54
CA ASN A 170 -25.77 7.40 -39.43
C ASN A 170 -26.53 7.20 -38.13
N TYR A 171 -25.80 6.86 -37.06
CA TYR A 171 -26.38 6.78 -35.73
C TYR A 171 -26.78 8.17 -35.21
N ALA A 172 -27.79 8.22 -34.35
CA ALA A 172 -28.15 9.42 -33.60
C ALA A 172 -28.75 9.00 -32.24
N PRO A 173 -28.85 9.92 -31.28
CA PRO A 173 -29.48 9.60 -30.01
C PRO A 173 -30.92 9.12 -30.17
N THR A 174 -31.31 8.13 -29.36
CA THR A 174 -32.70 7.68 -29.31
C THR A 174 -33.55 8.74 -28.63
N ILE A 175 -33.04 9.26 -27.50
CA ILE A 175 -33.64 10.37 -26.75
C ILE A 175 -32.55 11.39 -26.44
N ASP A 176 -32.89 12.66 -26.65
CA ASP A 176 -32.03 13.81 -26.38
C ASP A 176 -32.78 14.81 -25.49
N VAL A 177 -32.30 15.01 -24.26
CA VAL A 177 -32.94 15.86 -23.25
C VAL A 177 -32.27 17.23 -23.20
N LEU A 178 -32.90 18.20 -23.87
CA LEU A 178 -32.42 19.57 -23.99
C LEU A 178 -32.91 20.48 -22.86
N ALA A 179 -34.11 20.20 -22.33
CA ALA A 179 -34.76 21.07 -21.37
C ALA A 179 -34.32 20.84 -19.93
N SER A 180 -34.31 21.92 -19.15
CA SER A 180 -34.12 21.82 -17.71
C SER A 180 -35.37 21.25 -17.00
N GLY A 181 -35.17 20.48 -15.94
CA GLY A 181 -36.25 20.00 -15.07
C GLY A 181 -37.06 18.85 -15.67
N VAL A 182 -36.44 18.05 -16.53
CA VAL A 182 -37.06 16.85 -17.11
C VAL A 182 -36.87 15.66 -16.16
N THR A 183 -37.95 14.90 -15.94
CA THR A 183 -37.90 13.62 -15.21
C THR A 183 -38.24 12.47 -16.16
N VAL A 184 -37.46 11.39 -16.16
CA VAL A 184 -37.70 10.20 -17.00
C VAL A 184 -37.56 8.94 -16.14
N HIS A 185 -38.57 8.07 -16.15
CA HIS A 185 -38.52 6.86 -15.31
C HIS A 185 -39.36 5.70 -15.82
N ASN A 186 -39.07 4.50 -15.28
CA ASN A 186 -39.81 3.26 -15.52
C ASN A 186 -39.84 2.82 -17.00
N LEU A 187 -38.74 2.95 -17.75
CA LEU A 187 -38.69 2.54 -19.15
C LEU A 187 -37.30 2.06 -19.58
N ALA A 188 -37.26 1.35 -20.69
CA ALA A 188 -36.05 0.93 -21.37
C ALA A 188 -35.81 1.68 -22.67
N ILE A 189 -34.54 1.90 -22.99
CA ILE A 189 -34.05 2.51 -24.22
C ILE A 189 -33.04 1.53 -24.84
N ASP A 190 -33.21 1.17 -26.10
CA ASP A 190 -32.31 0.27 -26.81
C ASP A 190 -31.77 0.97 -28.06
N GLY A 191 -30.46 1.18 -28.07
CA GLY A 191 -29.75 1.83 -29.17
C GLY A 191 -29.57 0.95 -30.41
N ASN A 192 -29.79 -0.36 -30.32
CA ASN A 192 -29.74 -1.33 -31.42
C ASN A 192 -28.44 -1.37 -32.25
N ALA A 193 -27.34 -0.81 -31.75
CA ALA A 193 -26.14 -0.62 -32.57
C ALA A 193 -25.48 -1.91 -33.02
N ALA A 194 -25.54 -2.97 -32.20
CA ALA A 194 -24.97 -4.28 -32.52
C ALA A 194 -25.65 -4.97 -33.73
N VAL A 195 -26.93 -4.69 -33.98
CA VAL A 195 -27.69 -5.31 -35.08
C VAL A 195 -27.81 -4.37 -36.28
N GLY A 196 -27.94 -3.06 -36.02
CA GLY A 196 -28.21 -2.07 -37.06
C GLY A 196 -27.04 -1.77 -37.98
N ASN A 197 -25.80 -2.11 -37.60
CA ASN A 197 -24.58 -1.83 -38.36
C ASN A 197 -24.57 -0.38 -38.90
N TYR A 198 -24.77 0.56 -37.97
CA TYR A 198 -24.89 1.99 -38.27
C TYR A 198 -23.52 2.58 -38.61
N LEU A 199 -23.54 3.71 -39.29
CA LEU A 199 -22.35 4.54 -39.52
C LEU A 199 -22.19 5.54 -38.38
N ASP A 200 -20.98 6.08 -38.24
CA ASP A 200 -20.66 7.14 -37.28
C ASP A 200 -21.68 8.29 -37.31
N SER A 201 -21.95 8.88 -36.15
CA SER A 201 -22.99 9.91 -36.06
C SER A 201 -22.59 11.22 -36.73
N ILE A 202 -23.58 11.90 -37.31
CA ILE A 202 -23.47 13.30 -37.77
C ILE A 202 -24.35 14.27 -36.99
N TYR A 203 -24.99 13.80 -35.90
CA TYR A 203 -26.07 14.51 -35.20
C TYR A 203 -25.68 15.91 -34.72
N TYR A 204 -24.47 16.06 -34.15
CA TYR A 204 -23.94 17.34 -33.69
C TYR A 204 -23.10 18.08 -34.75
N GLY A 205 -23.33 17.89 -36.06
CA GLY A 205 -22.65 18.68 -37.10
C GLY A 205 -21.50 17.98 -37.84
N GLY A 206 -21.40 16.66 -37.73
CA GLY A 206 -20.75 15.82 -38.76
C GLY A 206 -19.23 15.88 -38.89
N VAL A 207 -18.50 16.42 -37.91
CA VAL A 207 -17.03 16.32 -37.92
C VAL A 207 -16.62 14.94 -37.40
N VAL A 208 -16.43 13.98 -38.31
CA VAL A 208 -15.92 12.61 -38.08
C VAL A 208 -14.47 12.56 -37.52
N THR A 209 -13.90 13.71 -37.21
CA THR A 209 -12.57 13.86 -36.59
C THR A 209 -12.64 14.69 -35.30
N SER A 210 -13.83 15.11 -34.88
CA SER A 210 -13.99 15.88 -33.64
C SER A 210 -13.95 14.93 -32.45
N PRO A 211 -13.27 15.29 -31.34
CA PRO A 211 -13.34 14.55 -30.08
C PRO A 211 -14.77 14.45 -29.51
N MET A 212 -15.74 15.16 -30.09
CA MET A 212 -17.17 15.09 -29.77
C MET A 212 -17.98 14.11 -30.63
N ALA A 213 -17.40 13.50 -31.67
CA ALA A 213 -18.10 12.52 -32.50
C ALA A 213 -18.81 11.39 -31.69
N PRO A 214 -18.24 10.89 -30.57
CA PRO A 214 -18.91 9.89 -29.73
C PRO A 214 -20.21 10.37 -29.05
N TRP A 215 -20.45 11.69 -28.96
CA TRP A 215 -21.66 12.22 -28.30
C TRP A 215 -22.93 12.07 -29.14
N GLY A 216 -22.81 12.10 -30.46
CA GLY A 216 -23.93 11.76 -31.35
C GLY A 216 -24.25 10.26 -31.34
N GLU A 217 -23.39 9.46 -30.74
CA GLU A 217 -23.44 7.99 -30.71
C GLU A 217 -24.00 7.43 -29.40
N VAL A 218 -24.50 8.33 -28.54
CA VAL A 218 -25.10 8.00 -27.24
C VAL A 218 -26.57 7.65 -27.40
N ALA A 219 -27.05 6.58 -26.77
CA ALA A 219 -28.47 6.22 -26.89
C ALA A 219 -29.40 7.19 -26.14
N PHE A 220 -29.03 7.60 -24.93
CA PHE A 220 -29.78 8.54 -24.10
C PHE A 220 -28.90 9.71 -23.64
N VAL A 221 -29.14 10.89 -24.21
CA VAL A 221 -28.36 12.11 -23.93
C VAL A 221 -29.11 13.02 -22.95
N ILE A 222 -28.37 13.55 -21.98
CA ILE A 222 -28.85 14.50 -20.98
C ILE A 222 -28.02 15.79 -21.10
N GLU A 223 -28.63 16.83 -21.66
CA GLU A 223 -28.02 18.15 -21.86
C GLU A 223 -28.60 19.23 -20.92
N GLY A 224 -29.84 19.04 -20.46
CA GLY A 224 -30.58 19.98 -19.63
C GLY A 224 -30.30 19.88 -18.13
N ASP A 225 -30.23 21.03 -17.46
CA ASP A 225 -30.01 21.11 -16.00
C ASP A 225 -31.16 20.48 -15.21
N LYS A 226 -30.89 20.01 -13.98
CA LYS A 226 -31.91 19.46 -13.06
C LYS A 226 -32.65 18.25 -13.63
N PHE A 227 -32.01 17.48 -14.49
CA PHE A 227 -32.53 16.21 -14.97
C PHE A 227 -32.67 15.21 -13.82
N THR A 228 -33.75 14.43 -13.80
CA THR A 228 -33.92 13.30 -12.88
C THR A 228 -34.29 12.03 -13.66
N GLY A 229 -33.47 11.00 -13.55
CA GLY A 229 -33.70 9.71 -14.16
C GLY A 229 -33.73 8.61 -13.11
N TYR A 230 -34.74 7.73 -13.11
CA TYR A 230 -34.70 6.56 -12.24
C TYR A 230 -35.45 5.35 -12.75
N ASN A 231 -35.03 4.16 -12.31
CA ASN A 231 -35.58 2.88 -12.78
C ASN A 231 -35.57 2.80 -14.32
N LEU A 232 -34.37 2.99 -14.87
CA LEU A 232 -34.12 3.02 -16.31
C LEU A 232 -33.21 1.87 -16.72
N LYS A 233 -33.48 1.33 -17.91
CA LYS A 233 -32.58 0.40 -18.58
C LYS A 233 -32.13 0.99 -19.91
N VAL A 234 -30.82 1.05 -20.18
CA VAL A 234 -30.31 1.50 -21.48
C VAL A 234 -29.32 0.49 -22.05
N SER A 235 -29.52 0.04 -23.28
CA SER A 235 -28.73 -1.05 -23.84
C SER A 235 -28.28 -0.82 -25.28
N SER A 236 -27.20 -1.49 -25.68
CA SER A 236 -26.79 -1.63 -27.09
C SER A 236 -26.62 -0.30 -27.83
N ALA A 237 -26.12 0.72 -27.13
CA ALA A 237 -25.75 1.98 -27.74
C ALA A 237 -24.54 1.84 -28.68
N PHE A 238 -24.41 2.76 -29.63
CA PHE A 238 -23.26 2.78 -30.53
C PHE A 238 -21.98 3.07 -29.76
N ALA A 239 -21.98 4.17 -28.99
CA ALA A 239 -20.97 4.50 -28.00
C ALA A 239 -21.56 4.37 -26.58
N ASN A 240 -21.84 5.48 -25.89
CA ASN A 240 -22.32 5.44 -24.51
C ASN A 240 -23.82 5.09 -24.42
N CYS A 241 -24.25 4.34 -23.41
CA CYS A 241 -25.67 4.16 -23.19
C CYS A 241 -26.33 5.43 -22.66
N ILE A 242 -25.77 6.01 -21.59
CA ILE A 242 -26.21 7.29 -21.05
C ILE A 242 -25.04 8.26 -21.08
N GLY A 243 -25.26 9.44 -21.67
CA GLY A 243 -24.28 10.53 -21.71
C GLY A 243 -24.84 11.77 -21.01
N ILE A 244 -24.09 12.31 -20.05
CA ILE A 244 -24.43 13.52 -19.31
C ILE A 244 -23.47 14.62 -19.73
N GLY A 245 -23.94 15.51 -20.59
CA GLY A 245 -23.12 16.60 -21.10
C GLY A 245 -23.87 17.45 -22.10
N ARG A 246 -23.59 18.75 -22.06
CA ARG A 246 -24.21 19.71 -22.98
C ARG A 246 -23.26 20.06 -24.12
N VAL A 247 -23.71 19.89 -25.35
CA VAL A 247 -22.97 20.26 -26.55
C VAL A 247 -23.39 21.67 -26.97
N THR A 248 -22.47 22.64 -26.90
CA THR A 248 -22.71 23.98 -27.46
C THR A 248 -22.11 24.00 -28.87
N ASP A 249 -22.80 24.61 -29.85
CA ASP A 249 -22.35 24.81 -31.25
C ASP A 249 -22.02 23.57 -32.10
N GLY A 250 -22.28 22.37 -31.60
CA GLY A 250 -22.02 21.10 -32.29
C GLY A 250 -20.56 20.64 -32.26
N THR A 251 -19.64 21.46 -31.73
CA THR A 251 -18.22 21.12 -31.79
C THR A 251 -17.55 20.96 -30.44
N LYS A 252 -18.17 21.39 -29.32
CA LYS A 252 -17.55 21.35 -27.98
C LYS A 252 -18.53 21.07 -26.84
N SER A 253 -18.06 20.29 -25.85
CA SER A 253 -18.79 20.09 -24.60
C SER A 253 -18.66 21.35 -23.76
N THR A 254 -19.73 21.66 -23.05
CA THR A 254 -19.80 22.81 -22.17
C THR A 254 -19.35 22.37 -20.80
N PHE A 255 -18.15 22.80 -20.38
CA PHE A 255 -17.62 22.46 -19.07
C PHE A 255 -18.63 22.72 -17.94
N GLY A 256 -18.84 21.71 -17.11
CA GLY A 256 -19.75 21.77 -15.96
C GLY A 256 -21.24 21.88 -16.30
N SER A 257 -21.68 21.45 -17.48
CA SER A 257 -23.09 21.43 -17.89
C SER A 257 -23.46 20.07 -18.50
N PRO A 258 -24.64 19.50 -18.18
CA PRO A 258 -25.69 20.05 -17.32
C PRO A 258 -25.32 20.06 -15.82
N GLN A 259 -26.02 20.90 -15.06
CA GLN A 259 -25.90 20.99 -13.62
C GLN A 259 -27.04 20.25 -12.91
N ASN A 260 -26.72 19.61 -11.78
CA ASN A 260 -27.69 18.98 -10.87
C ASN A 260 -28.49 17.82 -11.51
N ALA A 261 -27.85 17.01 -12.34
CA ALA A 261 -28.47 15.78 -12.84
C ALA A 261 -28.47 14.69 -11.74
N ASN A 262 -29.58 13.98 -11.59
CA ASN A 262 -29.74 12.88 -10.63
C ASN A 262 -30.14 11.59 -11.36
N LEU A 263 -29.40 10.52 -11.14
CA LEU A 263 -29.63 9.19 -11.70
C LEU A 263 -29.66 8.16 -10.57
N ASP A 264 -30.74 7.40 -10.48
CA ASP A 264 -30.93 6.37 -9.45
C ASP A 264 -31.51 5.08 -10.01
N ASN A 265 -31.04 3.93 -9.53
CA ASN A 265 -31.55 2.61 -9.96
C ASN A 265 -31.49 2.46 -11.49
N ILE A 266 -30.27 2.50 -12.02
CA ILE A 266 -30.00 2.49 -13.47
C ILE A 266 -29.31 1.18 -13.84
N TYR A 267 -29.75 0.57 -14.93
CA TYR A 267 -29.11 -0.61 -15.50
C TYR A 267 -28.67 -0.35 -16.94
N THR A 268 -27.39 -0.49 -17.23
CA THR A 268 -26.84 -0.39 -18.59
C THR A 268 -26.18 -1.68 -19.04
N GLU A 269 -26.25 -1.99 -20.35
CA GLU A 269 -25.55 -3.17 -20.87
C GLU A 269 -25.20 -3.06 -22.35
N PHE A 270 -24.09 -3.72 -22.72
CA PHE A 270 -23.62 -3.82 -24.10
C PHE A 270 -23.43 -2.46 -24.78
N CYS A 271 -23.03 -1.43 -24.04
CA CYS A 271 -22.70 -0.13 -24.62
C CYS A 271 -21.33 -0.22 -25.34
N GLY A 272 -21.12 0.63 -26.34
CA GLY A 272 -20.00 0.55 -27.27
C GLY A 272 -20.16 -0.54 -28.32
N SER A 273 -21.40 -0.89 -28.67
CA SER A 273 -21.68 -1.95 -29.66
C SER A 273 -21.48 -1.51 -31.11
N GLY A 274 -21.39 -0.20 -31.35
CA GLY A 274 -21.01 0.36 -32.65
C GLY A 274 -19.51 0.19 -32.91
N VAL A 275 -19.14 0.24 -34.19
CA VAL A 275 -17.74 0.20 -34.64
C VAL A 275 -17.43 1.57 -35.24
N ALA A 276 -16.74 2.42 -34.49
CA ALA A 276 -16.29 3.70 -34.98
C ALA A 276 -15.25 3.52 -36.09
N ALA A 277 -15.34 4.32 -37.16
CA ALA A 277 -14.41 4.21 -38.28
C ALA A 277 -12.95 4.50 -37.89
N ALA A 278 -11.99 3.97 -38.66
CA ALA A 278 -10.55 4.09 -38.36
C ALA A 278 -10.01 5.54 -38.32
N ASN A 279 -10.73 6.49 -38.91
CA ASN A 279 -10.40 7.92 -38.93
C ASN A 279 -10.98 8.69 -37.73
N GLN A 280 -11.75 8.03 -36.86
CA GLN A 280 -12.28 8.64 -35.64
C GLN A 280 -11.18 8.79 -34.58
N PRO A 281 -11.32 9.75 -33.65
CA PRO A 281 -10.38 9.91 -32.53
C PRO A 281 -10.23 8.66 -31.67
N ILE A 282 -11.31 7.87 -31.57
CA ILE A 282 -11.36 6.59 -30.87
C ILE A 282 -11.95 5.56 -31.85
N PRO A 283 -11.11 4.88 -32.65
CA PRO A 283 -11.57 3.91 -33.64
C PRO A 283 -12.03 2.60 -32.98
N GLY A 284 -12.86 1.82 -33.66
CA GLY A 284 -13.35 0.54 -33.15
C GLY A 284 -14.46 0.68 -32.12
N HIS A 285 -14.59 -0.33 -31.26
CA HIS A 285 -15.56 -0.37 -30.19
C HIS A 285 -15.08 0.40 -28.95
N SER A 286 -15.89 1.38 -28.56
CA SER A 286 -15.70 2.17 -27.35
C SER A 286 -17.04 2.67 -26.84
N GLY A 287 -17.15 2.88 -25.53
CA GLY A 287 -18.37 3.43 -24.94
C GLY A 287 -18.62 2.94 -23.52
N PHE A 288 -19.13 3.85 -22.69
CA PHE A 288 -19.48 3.61 -21.31
C PHE A 288 -20.93 3.21 -21.13
N GLY A 289 -21.23 2.47 -20.07
CA GLY A 289 -22.58 2.35 -19.54
C GLY A 289 -23.17 3.72 -19.24
N ILE A 290 -22.49 4.45 -18.35
CA ILE A 290 -22.80 5.83 -18.04
C ILE A 290 -21.52 6.65 -18.17
N ASP A 291 -21.58 7.69 -19.00
CA ASP A 291 -20.54 8.68 -19.17
C ASP A 291 -21.03 10.03 -18.65
N ASN A 292 -20.53 10.45 -17.48
CA ASN A 292 -20.60 11.85 -17.14
C ASN A 292 -19.45 12.55 -17.85
N GLY A 293 -19.76 13.20 -18.95
CA GLY A 293 -18.72 13.73 -19.82
C GLY A 293 -18.48 15.23 -19.67
N SER A 294 -19.51 16.00 -19.26
CA SER A 294 -19.33 17.41 -18.89
C SER A 294 -20.20 17.94 -17.76
N GLY A 295 -21.06 17.12 -17.14
CA GLY A 295 -21.95 17.59 -16.07
C GLY A 295 -21.25 18.01 -14.78
N GLN A 296 -21.92 18.85 -13.99
CA GLN A 296 -21.49 19.29 -12.64
C GLN A 296 -22.60 19.02 -11.61
N PHE A 297 -22.23 18.74 -10.35
CA PHE A 297 -23.19 18.41 -9.29
C PHE A 297 -24.07 17.21 -9.65
N VAL A 298 -23.46 16.25 -10.35
CA VAL A 298 -24.14 15.05 -10.84
C VAL A 298 -24.13 13.99 -9.74
N ASN A 299 -25.32 13.48 -9.40
CA ASN A 299 -25.49 12.37 -8.46
C ASN A 299 -25.88 11.12 -9.23
N ILE A 300 -25.08 10.07 -9.12
CA ILE A 300 -25.33 8.78 -9.76
C ILE A 300 -25.30 7.71 -8.67
N SER A 301 -26.40 6.99 -8.52
CA SER A 301 -26.60 6.05 -7.42
C SER A 301 -27.29 4.76 -7.83
N ASN A 302 -26.93 3.65 -7.18
CA ASN A 302 -27.55 2.34 -7.39
C ASN A 302 -27.51 1.93 -8.88
N VAL A 303 -26.32 1.95 -9.46
CA VAL A 303 -26.14 1.68 -10.89
C VAL A 303 -25.40 0.38 -11.15
N ILE A 304 -25.85 -0.33 -12.18
CA ILE A 304 -25.25 -1.56 -12.66
C ILE A 304 -24.95 -1.39 -14.13
N ASP A 305 -23.72 -1.70 -14.54
CA ASP A 305 -23.38 -1.89 -15.94
C ASP A 305 -22.85 -3.30 -16.18
N LYS A 306 -23.21 -3.89 -17.32
CA LYS A 306 -22.77 -5.23 -17.71
C LYS A 306 -22.31 -5.29 -19.16
N GLN A 307 -21.10 -5.80 -19.39
CA GLN A 307 -20.58 -6.13 -20.72
C GLN A 307 -20.53 -4.94 -21.69
N SER A 308 -20.53 -3.70 -21.20
CA SER A 308 -20.16 -2.55 -22.02
C SER A 308 -18.65 -2.56 -22.30
N TYR A 309 -18.19 -1.85 -23.33
CA TYR A 309 -16.75 -1.73 -23.58
C TYR A 309 -16.04 -0.97 -22.43
N SER A 310 -16.74 -0.08 -21.75
CA SER A 310 -16.33 0.43 -20.45
C SER A 310 -17.56 0.51 -19.55
N ASN A 311 -17.45 0.28 -18.23
CA ASN A 311 -18.63 0.35 -17.38
C ASN A 311 -19.03 1.80 -17.08
N PHE A 312 -18.12 2.61 -16.51
CA PHE A 312 -18.43 3.98 -16.09
C PHE A 312 -17.32 4.98 -16.42
N GLY A 313 -17.72 6.19 -16.81
CA GLY A 313 -16.84 7.30 -17.15
C GLY A 313 -17.24 8.58 -16.40
N ASN A 314 -16.23 9.30 -15.91
CA ASN A 314 -16.36 10.65 -15.39
C ASN A 314 -15.22 11.51 -15.94
N ASP A 315 -15.44 12.16 -17.09
CA ASP A 315 -14.38 12.75 -17.91
C ASP A 315 -13.84 14.11 -17.41
N ILE A 316 -12.70 14.51 -18.00
CA ILE A 316 -11.96 15.74 -17.72
C ILE A 316 -12.79 17.03 -17.83
N ASN A 317 -13.79 17.05 -18.69
CA ASN A 317 -14.63 18.23 -18.93
C ASN A 317 -15.83 18.30 -17.99
N THR A 318 -15.97 17.35 -17.07
CA THR A 318 -16.97 17.43 -16.00
C THR A 318 -16.60 18.51 -15.00
N GLY A 319 -17.62 19.16 -14.45
CA GLY A 319 -17.40 20.08 -13.36
C GLY A 319 -17.01 19.34 -12.08
N ALA A 320 -16.27 20.00 -11.20
CA ALA A 320 -15.96 19.45 -9.88
C ALA A 320 -17.25 19.18 -9.08
N ALA A 321 -17.20 18.19 -8.18
CA ALA A 321 -18.30 17.74 -7.31
C ALA A 321 -19.33 16.81 -7.99
N THR A 322 -18.88 15.63 -8.40
CA THR A 322 -19.74 14.50 -8.79
C THR A 322 -19.83 13.50 -7.64
N ASN A 323 -20.96 12.79 -7.50
CA ASN A 323 -21.14 11.78 -6.48
C ASN A 323 -21.59 10.47 -7.10
N TRP A 324 -20.80 9.42 -6.89
CA TRP A 324 -21.09 8.05 -7.33
C TRP A 324 -21.24 7.15 -6.10
N THR A 325 -22.40 6.50 -5.97
CA THR A 325 -22.70 5.64 -4.81
C THR A 325 -23.35 4.32 -5.21
N ASN A 326 -22.92 3.21 -4.59
CA ASN A 326 -23.47 1.87 -4.85
C ASN A 326 -23.39 1.50 -6.35
N VAL A 327 -22.17 1.44 -6.87
CA VAL A 327 -21.88 1.22 -8.30
C VAL A 327 -21.38 -0.20 -8.51
N TRP A 328 -21.91 -0.90 -9.51
CA TRP A 328 -21.46 -2.24 -9.90
C TRP A 328 -21.15 -2.32 -11.39
N GLY A 329 -19.89 -2.55 -11.74
CA GLY A 329 -19.44 -2.80 -13.11
C GLY A 329 -19.08 -4.26 -13.30
N TYR A 330 -19.62 -4.91 -14.33
CA TYR A 330 -19.34 -6.31 -14.63
C TYR A 330 -18.81 -6.47 -16.06
N PHE A 331 -17.69 -7.19 -16.19
CA PHE A 331 -17.18 -7.70 -17.46
C PHE A 331 -16.97 -6.62 -18.54
N ALA A 332 -16.35 -5.48 -18.18
CA ALA A 332 -15.99 -4.46 -19.16
C ALA A 332 -15.11 -5.07 -20.27
N ARG A 333 -15.49 -4.85 -21.53
CA ARG A 333 -14.84 -5.48 -22.70
C ARG A 333 -13.73 -4.62 -23.27
N HIS A 334 -12.62 -5.22 -23.67
CA HIS A 334 -11.57 -4.51 -24.39
C HIS A 334 -11.68 -4.70 -25.91
N ASP A 335 -11.47 -3.63 -26.67
CA ASP A 335 -11.27 -3.71 -28.11
C ASP A 335 -9.77 -3.69 -28.43
N PRO A 336 -9.20 -4.76 -29.00
CA PRO A 336 -7.81 -4.80 -29.44
C PRO A 336 -7.44 -3.74 -30.50
N ALA A 337 -8.41 -3.16 -31.21
CA ALA A 337 -8.17 -2.06 -32.15
C ALA A 337 -7.71 -0.76 -31.43
N ASN A 338 -8.00 -0.63 -30.13
CA ASN A 338 -7.57 0.48 -29.29
C ASN A 338 -6.10 0.31 -28.88
N THR A 339 -5.19 0.56 -29.83
CA THR A 339 -3.74 0.33 -29.68
C THR A 339 -2.97 1.52 -29.06
N GLY A 340 -3.64 2.66 -28.80
CA GLY A 340 -3.06 3.90 -28.28
C GLY A 340 -3.32 4.14 -26.79
N ALA A 341 -3.78 5.35 -26.44
CA ALA A 341 -4.37 5.58 -25.10
C ALA A 341 -5.54 4.61 -24.93
N PRO A 342 -5.70 3.99 -23.75
CA PRO A 342 -6.77 3.03 -23.57
C PRO A 342 -8.11 3.77 -23.69
N SER A 343 -8.99 3.20 -24.52
CA SER A 343 -10.32 3.77 -24.80
C SER A 343 -11.44 2.78 -24.54
N SER A 344 -11.11 1.57 -24.07
CA SER A 344 -12.04 0.52 -23.65
C SER A 344 -11.38 -0.48 -22.68
N GLY A 345 -12.20 -1.30 -22.04
CA GLY A 345 -11.85 -2.30 -21.04
C GLY A 345 -11.84 -1.77 -19.60
N PHE A 346 -12.28 -0.52 -19.38
CA PHE A 346 -12.29 0.09 -18.06
C PHE A 346 -13.50 -0.35 -17.25
N GLY A 347 -13.27 -0.71 -15.98
CA GLY A 347 -14.34 -0.73 -14.99
C GLY A 347 -14.82 0.67 -14.64
N PHE A 348 -13.92 1.55 -14.24
CA PHE A 348 -14.26 2.94 -13.91
C PHE A 348 -13.16 3.88 -14.33
N TYR A 349 -13.46 4.82 -15.22
CA TYR A 349 -12.57 5.93 -15.55
C TYR A 349 -13.00 7.20 -14.81
N ASN A 350 -12.06 7.85 -14.12
CA ASN A 350 -12.25 9.18 -13.56
C ASN A 350 -11.13 10.12 -14.01
N GLY A 351 -11.51 11.09 -14.83
CA GLY A 351 -10.70 12.21 -15.27
C GLY A 351 -11.02 13.52 -14.56
N ALA A 352 -11.87 13.57 -13.53
CA ALA A 352 -12.31 14.84 -12.96
C ALA A 352 -12.10 15.01 -11.46
N ALA A 353 -11.91 16.27 -11.06
CA ALA A 353 -11.56 16.66 -9.71
C ALA A 353 -12.78 16.75 -8.76
N GLY A 354 -12.53 16.68 -7.46
CA GLY A 354 -13.51 17.04 -6.43
C GLY A 354 -14.71 16.11 -6.26
N GLY A 355 -14.70 14.93 -6.89
CA GLY A 355 -15.77 13.93 -6.80
C GLY A 355 -15.67 13.00 -5.58
N THR A 356 -16.81 12.46 -5.16
CA THR A 356 -16.94 11.43 -4.12
C THR A 356 -17.44 10.12 -4.70
N PHE A 357 -16.76 9.03 -4.38
CA PHE A 357 -17.00 7.69 -4.94
C PHE A 357 -17.08 6.70 -3.79
N THR A 358 -18.25 6.11 -3.55
CA THR A 358 -18.49 5.26 -2.37
C THR A 358 -19.19 3.96 -2.76
N ASN A 359 -18.75 2.83 -2.20
CA ASN A 359 -19.30 1.50 -2.48
C ASN A 359 -19.21 1.17 -3.99
N ILE A 360 -17.99 1.25 -4.54
CA ILE A 360 -17.71 0.98 -5.95
C ILE A 360 -17.20 -0.46 -6.09
N ASN A 361 -17.89 -1.27 -6.88
CA ASN A 361 -17.59 -2.68 -7.09
C ASN A 361 -17.35 -2.91 -8.58
N ILE A 362 -16.12 -3.27 -8.96
CA ILE A 362 -15.74 -3.56 -10.35
C ILE A 362 -15.28 -5.01 -10.45
N ILE A 363 -15.97 -5.79 -11.27
CA ILE A 363 -15.81 -7.23 -11.37
C ILE A 363 -15.42 -7.64 -12.79
N SER A 364 -14.25 -8.26 -12.90
CA SER A 364 -13.66 -8.84 -14.10
C SER A 364 -13.61 -7.90 -15.33
N PRO A 365 -13.09 -6.67 -15.22
CA PRO A 365 -12.81 -5.87 -16.41
C PRO A 365 -11.66 -6.49 -17.21
N ASP A 366 -11.77 -6.50 -18.53
CA ASP A 366 -10.77 -7.07 -19.45
C ASP A 366 -9.40 -6.37 -19.34
N THR A 367 -9.37 -5.07 -19.00
CA THR A 367 -8.14 -4.33 -18.75
C THR A 367 -8.10 -3.80 -17.31
N PHE A 368 -8.55 -2.57 -17.08
CA PHE A 368 -8.29 -1.86 -15.82
C PHE A 368 -9.50 -1.86 -14.90
N GLY A 369 -9.24 -1.97 -13.59
CA GLY A 369 -10.27 -1.77 -12.57
C GLY A 369 -10.78 -0.35 -12.52
N ILE A 370 -10.04 0.51 -11.82
CA ILE A 370 -10.32 1.94 -11.71
C ILE A 370 -9.09 2.72 -12.18
N TRP A 371 -9.33 3.69 -13.04
CA TRP A 371 -8.32 4.63 -13.51
C TRP A 371 -8.68 6.04 -13.06
N ALA A 372 -7.94 6.57 -12.09
CA ALA A 372 -8.02 7.95 -11.67
C ALA A 372 -6.88 8.75 -12.29
N ASP A 373 -7.17 9.59 -13.29
CA ASP A 373 -6.17 10.31 -14.07
C ASP A 373 -5.58 11.52 -13.31
N ALA A 374 -4.60 12.25 -13.86
CA ALA A 374 -3.97 13.34 -13.08
C ALA A 374 -4.94 14.48 -12.73
N SER A 375 -5.91 14.75 -13.58
CA SER A 375 -6.99 15.69 -13.37
C SER A 375 -8.01 15.25 -12.31
N SER A 376 -7.99 13.98 -11.86
CA SER A 376 -8.86 13.43 -10.81
C SER A 376 -8.49 13.90 -9.38
N SER A 377 -7.98 15.13 -9.24
CA SER A 377 -7.47 15.65 -7.98
C SER A 377 -8.58 15.92 -6.94
N GLN A 378 -8.23 15.95 -5.65
CA GLN A 378 -9.18 16.28 -4.56
C GLN A 378 -10.40 15.33 -4.50
N THR A 379 -10.25 14.09 -4.95
CA THR A 379 -11.31 13.09 -4.94
C THR A 379 -11.28 12.26 -3.66
N SER A 380 -12.44 11.72 -3.27
CA SER A 380 -12.56 10.80 -2.14
C SER A 380 -13.21 9.49 -2.57
N TRP A 381 -12.49 8.39 -2.37
CA TRP A 381 -12.88 7.03 -2.71
C TRP A 381 -13.00 6.21 -1.43
N SER A 382 -14.13 5.54 -1.23
CA SER A 382 -14.35 4.71 -0.04
C SER A 382 -15.12 3.42 -0.34
N ASN A 383 -14.74 2.34 0.32
CA ASN A 383 -15.34 1.01 0.14
C ASN A 383 -15.29 0.56 -1.33
N ILE A 384 -14.07 0.32 -1.79
CA ILE A 384 -13.77 0.01 -3.18
C ILE A 384 -13.39 -1.45 -3.27
N THR A 385 -14.08 -2.22 -4.11
CA THR A 385 -13.71 -3.59 -4.43
C THR A 385 -13.47 -3.72 -5.92
N VAL A 386 -12.26 -4.16 -6.29
CA VAL A 386 -11.92 -4.53 -7.67
C VAL A 386 -11.50 -5.98 -7.67
N ARG A 387 -12.20 -6.83 -8.43
CA ARG A 387 -11.91 -8.26 -8.51
C ARG A 387 -11.64 -8.69 -9.94
N GLY A 388 -10.56 -9.42 -10.18
CA GLY A 388 -10.30 -10.09 -11.45
C GLY A 388 -9.96 -9.15 -12.59
N ALA A 389 -9.37 -7.99 -12.31
CA ALA A 389 -8.94 -7.07 -13.36
C ALA A 389 -7.88 -7.73 -14.27
N GLY A 390 -8.03 -7.58 -15.59
CA GLY A 390 -7.08 -8.08 -16.56
C GLY A 390 -5.68 -7.50 -16.39
N GLN A 391 -5.57 -6.24 -16.01
CA GLN A 391 -4.32 -5.52 -15.72
C GLN A 391 -4.34 -5.01 -14.27
N GLU A 392 -4.06 -3.73 -14.02
CA GLU A 392 -4.07 -3.15 -12.68
C GLU A 392 -5.49 -3.03 -12.10
N CYS A 393 -5.63 -3.24 -10.78
CA CYS A 393 -6.87 -2.89 -10.09
C CYS A 393 -7.06 -1.38 -10.04
N LEU A 394 -5.99 -0.66 -9.68
CA LEU A 394 -6.01 0.79 -9.54
C LEU A 394 -4.86 1.43 -10.31
N ILE A 395 -5.19 2.45 -11.09
CA ILE A 395 -4.23 3.38 -11.67
C ILE A 395 -4.51 4.75 -11.06
N ILE A 396 -3.48 5.37 -10.48
CA ILE A 396 -3.59 6.64 -9.76
C ILE A 396 -2.57 7.63 -10.33
N GLY A 397 -3.08 8.65 -11.01
CA GLY A 397 -2.38 9.88 -11.39
C GLY A 397 -2.77 11.09 -10.54
N ALA A 398 -3.81 10.97 -9.71
CA ALA A 398 -4.46 12.09 -9.04
C ALA A 398 -3.77 12.59 -7.76
N THR A 399 -3.55 13.91 -7.67
CA THR A 399 -3.09 14.57 -6.44
C THR A 399 -4.23 14.83 -5.44
N SER A 400 -3.92 14.82 -4.14
CA SER A 400 -4.87 15.04 -3.04
C SER A 400 -6.06 14.09 -3.10
N SER A 401 -5.85 12.88 -3.62
CA SER A 401 -6.85 11.82 -3.67
C SER A 401 -6.82 11.01 -2.38
N ASN A 402 -7.99 10.83 -1.78
CA ASN A 402 -8.18 10.03 -0.58
C ASN A 402 -8.84 8.71 -0.95
N TRP A 403 -8.26 7.60 -0.49
CA TRP A 403 -8.73 6.25 -0.74
C TRP A 403 -8.86 5.52 0.58
N SER A 404 -9.98 4.85 0.82
CA SER A 404 -10.23 4.11 2.06
C SER A 404 -10.97 2.80 1.81
N ASN A 405 -10.60 1.76 2.55
CA ASN A 405 -11.21 0.42 2.46
C ASN A 405 -11.18 -0.10 1.02
N ILE A 406 -9.97 -0.36 0.52
CA ILE A 406 -9.74 -0.81 -0.84
C ILE A 406 -9.41 -2.30 -0.80
N GLU A 407 -10.14 -3.08 -1.59
CA GLU A 407 -9.92 -4.49 -1.77
C GLU A 407 -9.62 -4.75 -3.26
N CYS A 408 -8.36 -5.08 -3.56
CA CYS A 408 -7.94 -5.51 -4.88
C CYS A 408 -7.70 -7.02 -4.87
N GLN A 409 -8.55 -7.77 -5.55
CA GLN A 409 -8.51 -9.22 -5.60
C GLN A 409 -8.21 -9.72 -6.99
N LEU A 410 -7.29 -10.67 -7.09
CA LEU A 410 -6.90 -11.31 -8.34
C LEU A 410 -6.57 -10.29 -9.45
N PRO A 411 -5.67 -9.30 -9.22
CA PRO A 411 -5.21 -8.41 -10.30
C PRO A 411 -4.46 -9.19 -11.39
N SER A 412 -4.20 -8.54 -12.52
CA SER A 412 -3.34 -9.04 -13.59
C SER A 412 -3.81 -10.36 -14.21
N GLN A 413 -5.12 -10.52 -14.48
CA GLN A 413 -5.69 -11.74 -15.07
C GLN A 413 -5.34 -11.96 -16.55
N SER A 414 -5.06 -10.89 -17.32
CA SER A 414 -4.77 -10.99 -18.76
C SER A 414 -3.38 -11.59 -19.02
N VAL A 415 -2.41 -11.25 -18.17
CA VAL A 415 -1.07 -11.82 -18.13
C VAL A 415 -0.75 -12.07 -16.67
N ALA A 416 -0.72 -13.34 -16.25
CA ALA A 416 -0.48 -13.70 -14.87
C ALA A 416 0.82 -13.06 -14.35
N GLY A 417 0.64 -12.09 -13.45
CA GLY A 417 1.72 -11.32 -12.85
C GLY A 417 2.48 -10.34 -13.76
N GLY A 418 1.91 -9.97 -14.90
CA GLY A 418 2.47 -8.94 -15.79
C GLY A 418 2.27 -7.50 -15.32
N TYR A 419 1.27 -7.25 -14.46
CA TYR A 419 0.86 -5.91 -14.02
C TYR A 419 0.87 -5.80 -12.50
N ALA A 420 1.05 -4.58 -12.00
CA ALA A 420 0.94 -4.31 -10.58
C ALA A 420 -0.52 -4.31 -10.11
N ALA A 421 -0.77 -4.55 -8.82
CA ALA A 421 -2.12 -4.39 -8.28
C ALA A 421 -2.54 -2.91 -8.27
N VAL A 422 -1.65 -2.04 -7.78
CA VAL A 422 -1.80 -0.59 -7.78
C VAL A 422 -0.63 0.04 -8.52
N ARG A 423 -0.92 0.89 -9.50
CA ARG A 423 0.07 1.68 -10.23
C ARG A 423 -0.12 3.17 -9.94
N ILE A 424 0.92 3.78 -9.41
CA ILE A 424 1.02 5.23 -9.18
C ILE A 424 1.88 5.79 -10.32
N ARG A 425 1.28 6.60 -11.20
CA ARG A 425 1.92 7.03 -12.45
C ARG A 425 2.04 8.55 -12.54
N THR A 426 3.25 9.05 -12.79
CA THR A 426 3.50 10.46 -13.16
C THR A 426 3.94 10.60 -14.62
N ASP A 427 3.64 9.63 -15.46
CA ASP A 427 4.01 9.62 -16.88
C ASP A 427 3.14 10.56 -17.73
N GLN A 428 2.04 11.12 -17.17
CA GLN A 428 1.41 12.31 -17.75
C GLN A 428 2.31 13.52 -17.51
N GLN A 429 2.55 14.29 -18.58
CA GLN A 429 3.42 15.45 -18.57
C GLN A 429 2.62 16.72 -18.89
N LEU A 430 2.94 17.82 -18.21
CA LEU A 430 2.60 19.16 -18.66
C LEU A 430 3.73 19.67 -19.55
N CYS A 431 3.41 19.82 -20.83
CA CYS A 431 4.30 20.43 -21.79
C CYS A 431 4.01 21.93 -21.94
N ASP A 432 5.03 22.71 -22.25
CA ASP A 432 4.83 24.05 -22.80
C ASP A 432 3.98 24.01 -24.10
N PRO A 433 3.41 25.14 -24.56
CA PRO A 433 2.57 25.18 -25.76
C PRO A 433 3.26 24.69 -27.04
N GLN A 434 4.58 24.55 -27.03
CA GLN A 434 5.38 24.06 -28.14
C GLN A 434 5.70 22.55 -28.03
N GLY A 435 5.29 21.89 -26.94
CA GLY A 435 5.55 20.47 -26.70
C GLY A 435 7.02 20.15 -26.40
N GLN A 436 7.84 21.15 -26.08
CA GLN A 436 9.29 21.02 -26.00
C GLN A 436 9.82 20.90 -24.56
N ASN A 437 9.13 21.51 -23.59
CA ASN A 437 9.47 21.39 -22.17
C ASN A 437 8.34 20.70 -21.42
N CYS A 438 8.45 19.38 -21.27
CA CYS A 438 7.45 18.53 -20.65
C CYS A 438 7.91 18.10 -19.25
N GLU A 439 7.19 18.55 -18.22
CA GLU A 439 7.45 18.15 -16.83
C GLU A 439 6.41 17.12 -16.36
N PRO A 440 6.82 16.03 -15.70
CA PRO A 440 5.91 15.09 -15.07
C PRO A 440 4.92 15.77 -14.11
N LEU A 441 3.64 15.41 -14.18
CA LEU A 441 2.65 15.90 -13.24
C LEU A 441 2.90 15.32 -11.83
N PRO A 442 3.06 16.16 -10.79
CA PRO A 442 3.29 15.68 -9.45
C PRO A 442 2.00 15.14 -8.81
N ILE A 443 2.11 13.97 -8.18
CA ILE A 443 1.12 13.39 -7.27
C ILE A 443 1.50 13.80 -5.86
N SER A 444 0.86 14.83 -5.32
CA SER A 444 1.03 15.21 -3.91
C SER A 444 -0.14 14.77 -3.04
N ASN A 445 0.07 14.58 -1.74
CA ASN A 445 -0.98 14.28 -0.75
C ASN A 445 -1.85 13.05 -1.10
N LEU A 446 -1.26 12.00 -1.68
CA LEU A 446 -1.96 10.72 -1.83
C LEU A 446 -2.19 10.11 -0.44
N ASN A 447 -3.43 9.76 -0.11
CA ASN A 447 -3.75 9.11 1.15
C ASN A 447 -4.55 7.85 0.88
N MET A 448 -3.98 6.69 1.18
CA MET A 448 -4.64 5.39 1.01
C MET A 448 -4.64 4.63 2.32
N ASN A 449 -5.82 4.33 2.85
CA ASN A 449 -5.99 3.64 4.13
C ASN A 449 -6.75 2.34 3.97
N ASN A 450 -6.30 1.30 4.69
CA ASN A 450 -6.92 -0.02 4.63
C ASN A 450 -6.90 -0.58 3.18
N LEU A 451 -5.73 -0.58 2.55
CA LEU A 451 -5.50 -1.31 1.31
C LEU A 451 -5.31 -2.80 1.62
N VAL A 452 -6.10 -3.64 0.96
CA VAL A 452 -5.98 -5.09 0.94
C VAL A 452 -5.73 -5.52 -0.50
N ILE A 453 -4.64 -6.27 -0.71
CA ILE A 453 -4.33 -6.88 -2.00
C ILE A 453 -4.28 -8.38 -1.80
N GLU A 454 -5.09 -9.12 -2.57
CA GLU A 454 -5.12 -10.58 -2.55
C GLU A 454 -4.95 -11.12 -3.97
N GLY A 455 -4.12 -12.14 -4.16
CA GLY A 455 -4.05 -12.85 -5.44
C GLY A 455 -2.65 -13.10 -5.97
N PRO A 456 -2.51 -13.46 -7.25
CA PRO A 456 -1.23 -13.81 -7.85
C PRO A 456 -0.42 -12.55 -8.17
N THR A 457 -0.07 -11.75 -7.16
CA THR A 457 0.90 -10.66 -7.33
C THR A 457 2.34 -11.18 -7.45
N ASN A 458 2.56 -12.50 -7.57
CA ASN A 458 3.87 -13.15 -7.60
C ASN A 458 3.84 -14.51 -8.32
N SER A 459 3.12 -14.68 -9.44
CA SER A 459 3.23 -15.95 -10.17
C SER A 459 4.56 -16.01 -10.91
N LEU A 460 5.49 -16.85 -10.42
CA LEU A 460 6.59 -17.38 -11.23
C LEU A 460 6.00 -17.99 -12.51
N SER A 461 6.04 -17.27 -13.63
CA SER A 461 6.00 -17.97 -14.91
C SER A 461 7.37 -18.69 -14.99
N GLN A 462 7.38 -20.01 -14.83
CA GLN A 462 8.60 -20.83 -14.92
C GLN A 462 9.22 -20.83 -16.34
N GLN A 463 8.75 -19.97 -17.24
CA GLN A 463 9.01 -20.06 -18.68
C GLN A 463 9.42 -18.73 -19.34
N ALA A 464 9.36 -17.59 -18.65
CA ALA A 464 9.94 -16.36 -19.15
C ALA A 464 11.31 -16.13 -18.48
N THR A 465 12.37 -16.18 -19.28
CA THR A 465 13.68 -15.65 -18.90
C THR A 465 13.76 -14.20 -19.37
N PRO A 466 13.82 -13.19 -18.47
CA PRO A 466 13.83 -13.28 -17.00
C PRO A 466 12.42 -13.38 -16.37
N PRO A 467 12.30 -13.91 -15.12
CA PRO A 467 11.01 -14.07 -14.44
C PRO A 467 10.31 -12.72 -14.26
N SER A 468 9.09 -12.61 -14.77
CA SER A 468 8.21 -11.46 -14.61
C SER A 468 7.57 -11.49 -13.22
N TRP A 469 7.97 -10.57 -12.35
CA TRP A 469 7.35 -10.34 -11.06
C TRP A 469 6.21 -9.34 -11.22
N SER A 470 5.06 -9.64 -10.63
CA SER A 470 4.05 -8.62 -10.39
C SER A 470 4.45 -7.87 -9.12
N TYR A 471 4.19 -6.57 -9.10
CA TYR A 471 4.42 -5.77 -7.90
C TYR A 471 3.07 -5.49 -7.25
N ALA A 472 2.98 -5.49 -5.93
CA ALA A 472 1.77 -5.01 -5.26
C ALA A 472 1.55 -3.52 -5.57
N ILE A 473 2.63 -2.73 -5.53
CA ILE A 473 2.60 -1.31 -5.88
C ILE A 473 3.77 -1.01 -6.82
N THR A 474 3.47 -0.36 -7.94
CA THR A 474 4.46 0.37 -8.74
C THR A 474 4.29 1.86 -8.55
N ALA A 475 5.39 2.59 -8.46
CA ALA A 475 5.39 4.04 -8.49
C ALA A 475 6.51 4.56 -9.39
N THR A 476 6.15 5.36 -10.39
CA THR A 476 7.10 6.06 -11.26
C THR A 476 7.05 7.56 -10.97
N GLY A 477 8.20 8.24 -11.02
CA GLY A 477 8.25 9.70 -10.87
C GLY A 477 9.59 10.26 -10.39
N GLY A 478 9.75 11.57 -10.47
CA GLY A 478 10.95 12.32 -10.02
C GLY A 478 10.96 12.64 -8.51
N PRO A 479 12.04 13.26 -8.00
CA PRO A 479 12.16 13.66 -6.60
C PRO A 479 11.02 14.57 -6.14
N ASN A 480 10.36 14.17 -5.06
CA ASN A 480 9.17 14.81 -4.49
C ASN A 480 7.96 14.89 -5.44
N ASN A 481 8.00 14.24 -6.62
CA ASN A 481 6.86 14.21 -7.54
C ASN A 481 5.77 13.24 -7.09
N VAL A 482 6.08 12.30 -6.19
CA VAL A 482 5.08 11.43 -5.56
C VAL A 482 5.21 11.57 -4.06
N THR A 483 4.19 12.14 -3.40
CA THR A 483 4.11 12.27 -1.94
C THR A 483 2.79 11.76 -1.39
N GLY A 484 2.84 11.08 -0.25
CA GLY A 484 1.65 10.49 0.35
C GLY A 484 1.92 9.36 1.34
N VAL A 485 0.84 8.78 1.85
CA VAL A 485 0.87 7.63 2.75
C VAL A 485 -0.05 6.53 2.23
N ILE A 486 0.44 5.30 2.21
CA ILE A 486 -0.32 4.08 1.91
C ILE A 486 -0.24 3.17 3.13
N ASN A 487 -1.36 2.98 3.82
CA ASN A 487 -1.51 2.06 4.94
C ASN A 487 -2.20 0.78 4.45
N MET A 488 -1.40 -0.28 4.32
CA MET A 488 -1.84 -1.59 3.87
C MET A 488 -2.14 -2.48 5.06
N ASN A 489 -3.33 -3.10 5.06
CA ASN A 489 -3.74 -4.04 6.09
C ASN A 489 -3.30 -5.47 5.78
N ALA A 490 -3.30 -5.87 4.51
CA ALA A 490 -2.81 -7.17 4.06
C ALA A 490 -2.34 -7.08 2.60
N ALA A 491 -1.31 -7.84 2.25
CA ALA A 491 -0.89 -8.06 0.87
C ALA A 491 -0.50 -9.53 0.68
N THR A 492 -1.51 -10.37 0.55
CA THR A 492 -1.37 -11.83 0.51
C THR A 492 -1.15 -12.29 -0.94
N GLY A 493 0.13 -12.38 -1.32
CA GLY A 493 0.51 -13.04 -2.57
C GLY A 493 0.26 -14.55 -2.46
N ARG A 494 -0.42 -15.15 -3.45
CA ARG A 494 -0.73 -16.60 -3.48
C ARG A 494 0.50 -17.53 -3.40
N GLN A 495 1.72 -17.01 -3.61
CA GLN A 495 2.97 -17.77 -3.77
C GLN A 495 4.23 -17.09 -3.18
N GLY A 496 4.14 -15.98 -2.44
CA GLY A 496 5.36 -15.31 -1.95
C GLY A 496 5.17 -13.90 -1.43
N PRO A 497 6.26 -13.25 -0.97
CA PRO A 497 6.21 -11.96 -0.29
C PRO A 497 5.83 -10.81 -1.21
N THR A 498 5.18 -9.78 -0.66
CA THR A 498 4.77 -8.58 -1.37
C THR A 498 5.98 -7.84 -1.97
N ALA A 499 6.05 -7.73 -3.30
CA ALA A 499 7.08 -6.96 -3.99
C ALA A 499 6.60 -5.54 -4.30
N PHE A 500 7.48 -4.54 -4.20
CA PHE A 500 7.21 -3.15 -4.59
C PHE A 500 8.24 -2.70 -5.62
N ASN A 501 7.81 -1.95 -6.63
CA ASN A 501 8.69 -1.32 -7.61
C ASN A 501 8.51 0.19 -7.55
N ILE A 502 9.32 0.83 -6.70
CA ILE A 502 9.30 2.26 -6.49
C ILE A 502 10.55 2.82 -7.14
N ALA A 503 10.37 3.72 -8.12
CA ALA A 503 11.48 4.38 -8.78
C ALA A 503 12.40 5.05 -7.72
N PRO A 504 13.74 4.91 -7.79
CA PRO A 504 14.65 5.47 -6.78
C PRO A 504 14.55 6.99 -6.61
N SER A 505 14.04 7.67 -7.64
CA SER A 505 13.75 9.09 -7.63
C SER A 505 12.51 9.46 -6.83
N VAL A 506 11.63 8.54 -6.45
CA VAL A 506 10.46 8.83 -5.59
C VAL A 506 10.91 8.91 -4.13
N THR A 507 10.69 10.06 -3.50
CA THR A 507 11.27 10.41 -2.19
C THR A 507 10.25 10.66 -1.08
N GLY A 508 8.99 10.95 -1.42
CA GLY A 508 7.96 11.42 -0.48
C GLY A 508 6.80 10.46 -0.23
N LEU A 509 6.87 9.23 -0.73
CA LEU A 509 5.84 8.21 -0.57
C LEU A 509 6.18 7.28 0.60
N LEU A 510 5.31 7.25 1.63
CA LEU A 510 5.41 6.30 2.74
C LEU A 510 4.45 5.13 2.52
N ILE A 511 4.96 3.89 2.58
CA ILE A 511 4.16 2.67 2.49
C ILE A 511 4.32 1.89 3.81
N ASN A 512 3.23 1.82 4.58
CA ASN A 512 3.15 1.05 5.82
C ASN A 512 2.43 -0.27 5.53
N ASN A 513 3.11 -1.41 5.69
CA ASN A 513 2.51 -2.73 5.54
C ASN A 513 2.43 -3.44 6.90
N LYS A 514 1.22 -3.79 7.33
CA LYS A 514 0.95 -4.39 8.65
C LYS A 514 1.37 -5.85 8.77
N GLU A 515 1.51 -6.58 7.66
CA GLU A 515 2.06 -7.95 7.66
C GLU A 515 3.59 -7.91 7.46
N ALA A 516 4.33 -8.54 8.36
CA ALA A 516 5.79 -8.43 8.45
C ALA A 516 6.53 -8.95 7.19
N LEU A 517 7.02 -7.99 6.40
CA LEU A 517 8.17 -7.95 5.48
C LEU A 517 8.89 -9.26 5.08
N THR A 518 8.88 -9.53 3.77
CA THR A 518 10.12 -9.88 3.05
C THR A 518 10.27 -8.94 1.84
N LEU A 519 11.01 -7.85 1.98
CA LEU A 519 11.37 -6.97 0.87
C LEU A 519 12.45 -7.65 0.01
N SER A 520 12.12 -8.02 -1.22
CA SER A 520 13.12 -8.43 -2.22
C SER A 520 13.38 -7.23 -3.13
N PHE A 521 14.50 -6.53 -2.92
CA PHE A 521 15.00 -5.57 -3.90
C PHE A 521 15.68 -6.37 -5.01
N GLY A 522 14.97 -6.52 -6.13
CA GLY A 522 15.57 -7.01 -7.37
C GLY A 522 16.49 -5.93 -7.91
N ASP A 523 17.79 -6.11 -7.76
CA ASP A 523 18.76 -5.34 -8.54
C ASP A 523 19.60 -6.30 -9.39
N GLN A 524 19.48 -6.13 -10.70
CA GLN A 524 20.48 -6.59 -11.66
C GLN A 524 21.06 -5.45 -12.48
N ASN A 525 20.67 -4.19 -12.31
CA ASN A 525 21.24 -3.03 -13.01
C ASN A 525 20.71 -1.71 -12.38
N THR A 526 21.49 -1.01 -11.55
CA THR A 526 21.79 0.44 -11.70
C THR A 526 22.58 0.99 -10.50
N GLY A 527 23.54 1.88 -10.79
CA GLY A 527 24.56 2.35 -9.86
C GLY A 527 24.12 3.40 -8.82
N SER A 528 25.02 3.59 -7.85
CA SER A 528 25.13 4.65 -6.81
C SER A 528 23.85 5.03 -6.04
N LEU A 529 23.71 4.43 -4.86
CA LEU A 529 22.66 4.69 -3.87
C LEU A 529 22.89 6.03 -3.13
N SER A 530 21.82 6.82 -2.98
CA SER A 530 21.69 8.03 -2.14
C SER A 530 20.50 7.86 -1.16
N PRO A 531 20.26 8.72 -0.15
CA PRO A 531 20.31 8.32 1.25
C PRO A 531 18.96 8.53 1.95
N TYR A 532 18.20 7.46 2.22
CA TYR A 532 17.09 7.54 3.18
C TYR A 532 17.52 7.16 4.57
N ARG A 533 17.29 8.08 5.51
CA ARG A 533 17.29 7.81 6.95
C ARG A 533 15.99 7.09 7.27
N PHE A 534 16.12 5.87 7.78
CA PHE A 534 14.99 5.06 8.22
C PHE A 534 14.90 5.08 9.75
N ALA A 535 13.69 5.29 10.29
CA ALA A 535 13.35 5.03 11.68
C ALA A 535 12.67 3.65 11.75
N PHE A 536 13.24 2.70 12.50
CA PHE A 536 12.75 1.32 12.56
C PHE A 536 12.41 0.89 13.99
N GLY A 537 11.14 0.51 14.20
CA GLY A 537 10.72 -0.40 15.26
C GLY A 537 10.56 -1.80 14.67
N GLY A 538 11.67 -2.54 14.49
CA GLY A 538 11.69 -3.87 13.88
C GLY A 538 13.00 -4.20 13.17
N LEU A 539 13.29 -5.50 13.01
CA LEU A 539 14.56 -6.08 12.55
C LEU A 539 15.13 -5.48 11.24
N MET A 540 16.44 -5.26 11.23
CA MET A 540 17.21 -4.55 10.19
C MET A 540 17.98 -5.51 9.28
N ASN A 541 17.88 -5.34 7.96
CA ASN A 541 18.77 -5.95 6.96
C ASN A 541 19.42 -4.87 6.08
N VAL A 542 20.75 -4.90 5.89
CA VAL A 542 21.56 -3.97 5.07
C VAL A 542 22.43 -4.76 4.09
N LYS A 543 22.51 -4.29 2.83
CA LYS A 543 23.38 -4.84 1.77
C LYS A 543 24.11 -3.72 1.00
N SER A 544 25.35 -3.99 0.58
CA SER A 544 26.16 -3.19 -0.37
C SER A 544 26.15 -3.84 -1.76
N VAL A 545 26.24 -3.04 -2.84
CA VAL A 545 26.11 -3.48 -4.24
C VAL A 545 27.34 -3.06 -5.05
N GLY A 546 28.26 -4.00 -5.25
CA GLY A 546 29.46 -3.85 -6.10
C GLY A 546 30.27 -5.14 -6.11
N GLN A 547 30.93 -5.49 -7.23
CA GLN A 547 31.66 -6.76 -7.35
C GLN A 547 32.72 -6.89 -6.24
N ASN A 548 32.67 -8.04 -5.55
CA ASN A 548 33.25 -8.35 -4.23
C ASN A 548 32.57 -7.78 -2.97
N ALA A 549 31.27 -7.51 -3.00
CA ALA A 549 30.54 -7.10 -1.80
C ALA A 549 29.13 -7.72 -1.74
N SER A 550 29.01 -8.90 -1.14
CA SER A 550 27.74 -9.45 -0.68
C SER A 550 27.86 -9.78 0.80
N TRP A 551 27.22 -8.99 1.65
CA TRP A 551 26.99 -9.32 3.05
C TRP A 551 25.49 -9.58 3.22
N GLN A 552 25.13 -10.68 3.88
CA GLN A 552 23.85 -10.76 4.56
C GLN A 552 24.08 -10.24 5.98
N SER A 553 23.43 -9.15 6.35
CA SER A 553 22.94 -9.06 7.73
C SER A 553 21.60 -9.78 7.73
N SER A 554 21.49 -10.87 8.46
CA SER A 554 20.21 -11.39 8.93
C SER A 554 20.25 -11.31 10.44
N ALA A 555 19.16 -10.87 11.06
CA ALA A 555 18.93 -11.16 12.46
C ALA A 555 18.61 -12.65 12.58
N PHE A 556 19.64 -13.48 12.67
CA PHE A 556 19.48 -14.85 13.12
C PHE A 556 19.52 -14.85 14.65
N GLY A 557 18.40 -14.51 15.27
CA GLY A 557 18.17 -14.92 16.65
C GLY A 557 18.04 -16.43 16.62
N ASP A 558 18.93 -17.15 17.30
CA ASP A 558 18.52 -18.47 17.75
C ASP A 558 17.28 -18.28 18.64
N PHE A 559 16.41 -19.28 18.69
CA PHE A 559 15.19 -19.26 19.50
C PHE A 559 15.47 -19.23 21.03
N SER A 560 16.69 -18.88 21.46
CA SER A 560 17.16 -18.83 22.84
C SER A 560 17.73 -17.46 23.25
N ASN A 561 17.20 -16.37 22.69
CA ASN A 561 17.23 -15.02 23.27
C ASN A 561 18.55 -14.22 23.09
N ASN A 562 19.41 -14.58 22.13
CA ASN A 562 20.65 -13.85 21.85
C ASN A 562 20.50 -12.88 20.66
N GLY A 563 20.19 -11.61 20.96
CA GLY A 563 20.23 -10.54 19.96
C GLY A 563 21.64 -10.38 19.40
N SER A 564 21.87 -10.89 18.18
CA SER A 564 23.17 -10.89 17.53
C SER A 564 23.07 -10.38 16.09
N LEU A 565 23.98 -9.47 15.71
CA LEU A 565 24.20 -8.95 14.37
C LEU A 565 25.35 -9.72 13.73
N PHE A 566 25.10 -10.40 12.62
CA PHE A 566 26.11 -11.13 11.86
C PHE A 566 26.47 -10.43 10.55
N VAL A 567 27.74 -10.60 10.14
CA VAL A 567 28.30 -10.18 8.86
C VAL A 567 29.03 -11.38 8.27
N SER A 568 28.48 -12.01 7.22
CA SER A 568 29.01 -13.23 6.60
C SER A 568 29.19 -13.10 5.08
N ASP A 569 30.17 -13.84 4.56
CA ASP A 569 30.37 -14.05 3.12
C ASP A 569 29.44 -15.17 2.60
N THR A 570 28.83 -14.98 1.43
CA THR A 570 27.90 -15.92 0.81
C THR A 570 28.58 -17.19 0.29
N ALA A 571 29.85 -17.10 -0.15
CA ALA A 571 30.58 -18.27 -0.65
C ALA A 571 31.00 -19.20 0.50
N THR A 572 31.15 -18.65 1.71
CA THR A 572 31.52 -19.38 2.92
C THR A 572 30.66 -18.95 4.11
N PRO A 573 29.35 -19.24 4.13
CA PRO A 573 28.41 -18.73 5.14
C PRO A 573 28.75 -19.19 6.57
N SER A 574 29.54 -20.26 6.68
CA SER A 574 30.12 -20.66 7.95
C SER A 574 31.06 -19.59 8.52
N LYS A 575 31.82 -18.82 7.72
CA LYS A 575 32.74 -17.73 8.12
C LYS A 575 31.99 -16.41 8.31
N ARG A 576 31.86 -15.95 9.55
CA ARG A 576 31.10 -14.73 9.90
C ARG A 576 31.74 -13.94 11.04
N LEU A 577 31.53 -12.62 11.07
CA LEU A 577 31.75 -11.77 12.23
C LEU A 577 30.40 -11.54 12.93
N ALA A 578 30.35 -11.72 14.24
CA ALA A 578 29.16 -11.62 15.06
C ALA A 578 29.34 -10.56 16.15
N PHE A 579 28.37 -9.68 16.31
CA PHE A 579 28.23 -8.76 17.43
C PHE A 579 27.01 -9.18 18.24
N GLY A 580 27.13 -9.36 19.55
CA GLY A 580 25.98 -9.78 20.35
C GLY A 580 26.14 -9.50 21.83
N TRP A 581 25.08 -9.79 22.57
CA TRP A 581 25.11 -9.88 24.03
C TRP A 581 25.07 -11.35 24.42
N ASP A 582 26.03 -11.81 25.22
CA ASP A 582 25.98 -13.11 25.88
C ASP A 582 25.31 -12.92 27.24
N PRO A 583 24.02 -13.31 27.42
CA PRO A 583 23.29 -13.11 28.67
C PRO A 583 23.75 -14.06 29.78
N VAL A 584 24.44 -15.16 29.45
CA VAL A 584 24.95 -16.12 30.45
C VAL A 584 26.15 -15.52 31.17
N ASN A 585 27.07 -14.94 30.40
CA ASN A 585 28.26 -14.29 30.95
C ASN A 585 28.07 -12.78 31.19
N ASN A 586 26.92 -12.23 30.76
CA ASN A 586 26.55 -10.82 30.86
C ASN A 586 27.58 -9.87 30.24
N ILE A 587 28.02 -10.18 29.02
CA ILE A 587 29.06 -9.43 28.29
C ILE A 587 28.63 -9.15 26.84
N SER A 588 29.04 -7.99 26.32
CA SER A 588 29.05 -7.75 24.87
C SER A 588 30.17 -8.57 24.22
N VAL A 589 29.84 -9.27 23.14
CA VAL A 589 30.79 -10.12 22.40
C VAL A 589 30.96 -9.63 20.96
N ILE A 590 32.21 -9.64 20.49
CA ILE A 590 32.57 -9.54 19.07
C ILE A 590 33.31 -10.84 18.75
N GLN A 591 32.77 -11.66 17.86
CA GLN A 591 33.30 -13.00 17.59
C GLN A 591 33.43 -13.25 16.09
N SER A 592 34.59 -13.74 15.64
CA SER A 592 34.68 -14.42 14.34
C SER A 592 34.27 -15.89 14.51
N VAL A 593 33.24 -16.30 13.80
CA VAL A 593 32.62 -17.63 13.92
C VAL A 593 32.85 -18.39 12.63
N TYR A 594 33.26 -19.65 12.75
CA TYR A 594 33.07 -20.67 11.72
C TYR A 594 32.04 -21.68 12.21
N ALA A 595 30.86 -21.76 11.58
CA ALA A 595 29.89 -22.78 11.97
C ALA A 595 30.46 -24.18 11.72
N SER A 596 30.54 -25.00 12.78
CA SER A 596 30.92 -26.42 12.77
C SER A 596 32.41 -26.78 12.65
N VAL A 597 33.36 -25.84 12.63
CA VAL A 597 34.81 -26.14 12.78
C VAL A 597 35.54 -25.00 13.50
N ALA A 598 36.63 -25.31 14.19
CA ALA A 598 37.42 -24.51 15.14
C ALA A 598 37.54 -22.99 14.90
N GLY A 599 37.59 -22.24 16.02
CA GLY A 599 37.54 -20.78 16.09
C GLY A 599 38.53 -20.06 15.17
N MET A 600 38.03 -19.06 14.45
CA MET A 600 38.89 -18.11 13.74
C MET A 600 39.32 -17.00 14.70
N PRO A 601 40.55 -16.48 14.60
CA PRO A 601 41.00 -15.36 15.43
C PRO A 601 40.35 -14.05 14.97
N LEU A 602 39.77 -13.28 15.90
CA LEU A 602 39.41 -11.89 15.68
C LEU A 602 40.68 -11.04 15.75
N ALA A 603 41.22 -10.66 14.59
CA ALA A 603 42.40 -9.80 14.53
C ALA A 603 41.99 -8.32 14.61
N LEU A 604 42.40 -7.62 15.66
CA LEU A 604 42.32 -6.17 15.75
C LEU A 604 43.56 -5.57 15.05
N ASN A 605 43.33 -4.72 14.05
CA ASN A 605 44.36 -4.03 13.28
C ASN A 605 45.40 -4.93 12.56
N PRO A 606 44.96 -5.83 11.65
CA PRO A 606 45.86 -6.81 11.02
C PRO A 606 46.92 -6.21 10.07
N SER A 607 46.77 -4.94 9.68
CA SER A 607 47.63 -4.27 8.69
C SER A 607 48.74 -3.40 9.32
N GLY A 608 48.90 -3.43 10.64
CA GLY A 608 49.95 -2.70 11.38
C GLY A 608 49.50 -1.35 11.94
N GLY A 609 49.97 -1.03 13.15
CA GLY A 609 49.61 0.16 13.94
C GLY A 609 49.39 -0.18 15.42
N SER A 610 49.23 0.82 16.29
CA SER A 610 49.03 0.60 17.73
C SER A 610 47.57 0.28 18.06
N VAL A 611 47.34 -0.76 18.87
CA VAL A 611 46.04 -1.02 19.51
C VAL A 611 46.07 -0.39 20.90
N TYR A 612 45.25 0.64 21.11
CA TYR A 612 45.10 1.28 22.41
C TYR A 612 44.04 0.55 23.23
N LEU A 613 44.42 -0.02 24.38
CA LEU A 613 43.51 -0.65 25.33
C LEU A 613 43.27 0.32 26.49
N GLY A 614 42.08 0.94 26.52
CA GLY A 614 41.72 2.00 27.47
C GLY A 614 41.94 3.41 26.90
N GLN A 615 41.24 4.41 27.46
CA GLN A 615 41.15 5.76 26.88
C GLN A 615 41.98 6.82 27.63
N GLN A 616 42.40 6.57 28.89
CA GLN A 616 43.08 7.55 29.75
C GLN A 616 43.99 6.88 30.80
N ALA A 617 44.87 7.65 31.43
CA ALA A 617 45.68 7.19 32.56
C ALA A 617 44.81 6.88 33.78
N LEU A 618 44.98 5.71 34.38
CA LEU A 618 44.28 5.31 35.60
C LEU A 618 45.09 5.72 36.84
N THR A 619 44.38 6.05 37.92
CA THR A 619 45.00 6.32 39.22
C THR A 619 45.25 5.02 39.98
N PRO A 620 46.18 4.97 40.95
CA PRO A 620 46.40 3.77 41.77
C PRO A 620 45.16 3.31 42.56
N ALA A 621 44.17 4.18 42.77
CA ALA A 621 42.92 3.88 43.48
C ALA A 621 41.75 3.54 42.54
N SER A 622 41.97 3.51 41.22
CA SER A 622 40.93 3.16 40.25
C SER A 622 40.42 1.75 40.50
N SER A 623 39.10 1.57 40.60
CA SER A 623 38.43 0.27 40.76
C SER A 623 37.89 -0.30 39.45
N THR A 624 37.95 0.47 38.36
CA THR A 624 37.44 0.12 37.03
C THR A 624 38.34 0.71 35.93
N GLY A 625 38.22 0.21 34.70
CA GLY A 625 38.92 0.74 33.52
C GLY A 625 40.18 -0.03 33.09
N PHE A 626 40.51 -1.12 33.79
CA PHE A 626 41.66 -1.98 33.45
C PHE A 626 41.34 -2.95 32.31
N PRO A 627 42.30 -3.27 31.44
CA PRO A 627 42.19 -4.43 30.57
C PRO A 627 42.24 -5.71 31.41
N TYR A 628 41.26 -6.60 31.22
CA TYR A 628 41.24 -7.92 31.86
C TYR A 628 41.78 -8.98 30.90
N MET A 629 42.49 -9.97 31.44
CA MET A 629 42.98 -11.14 30.69
C MET A 629 42.64 -12.43 31.45
N GLY A 630 42.51 -13.54 30.73
CA GLY A 630 42.24 -14.84 31.33
C GLY A 630 43.39 -15.32 32.22
N THR A 631 43.03 -15.87 33.39
CA THR A 631 43.97 -16.44 34.35
C THR A 631 43.87 -17.96 34.40
N ILE A 632 44.97 -18.62 34.73
CA ILE A 632 45.02 -20.05 35.04
C ILE A 632 45.53 -20.28 36.46
N ALA A 633 45.15 -21.41 37.06
CA ALA A 633 45.67 -21.82 38.36
C ALA A 633 46.94 -22.66 38.18
N GLY A 634 48.10 -22.08 38.50
CA GLY A 634 49.39 -22.72 38.34
C GLY A 634 49.98 -22.56 36.93
N ASN A 635 51.21 -23.05 36.76
CA ASN A 635 51.94 -22.84 35.51
C ASN A 635 51.27 -23.62 34.37
N PRO A 636 51.18 -23.02 33.16
CA PRO A 636 50.65 -23.73 32.01
C PRO A 636 51.60 -24.87 31.60
N THR A 637 51.04 -26.04 31.32
CA THR A 637 51.79 -27.25 30.94
C THR A 637 51.49 -27.73 29.52
N GLY A 638 50.32 -27.40 28.98
CA GLY A 638 49.93 -27.77 27.62
C GLY A 638 50.67 -26.98 26.56
N THR A 639 50.94 -27.59 25.42
CA THR A 639 51.47 -26.91 24.23
C THR A 639 50.31 -26.23 23.48
N PRO A 640 50.29 -24.89 23.37
CA PRO A 640 49.28 -24.20 22.57
C PRO A 640 49.37 -24.61 21.09
N ILE A 641 48.23 -24.60 20.40
CA ILE A 641 48.19 -24.75 18.94
C ILE A 641 48.90 -23.54 18.32
N ALA A 642 49.87 -23.80 17.45
CA ALA A 642 50.62 -22.74 16.79
C ALA A 642 49.72 -21.95 15.83
N VAL A 643 49.69 -20.63 15.99
CA VAL A 643 49.11 -19.70 15.02
C VAL A 643 50.26 -18.90 14.42
N SER A 644 50.42 -18.95 13.10
CA SER A 644 51.55 -18.34 12.40
C SER A 644 51.68 -16.85 12.75
N GLY A 645 52.87 -16.42 13.17
CA GLY A 645 53.15 -15.03 13.54
C GLY A 645 52.58 -14.59 14.90
N MET A 646 51.96 -15.48 15.69
CA MET A 646 51.38 -15.15 17.00
C MET A 646 51.99 -15.97 18.13
N ALA A 647 52.10 -15.37 19.32
CA ALA A 647 52.53 -16.04 20.54
C ALA A 647 51.43 -15.96 21.61
N PRO A 648 50.97 -17.09 22.17
CA PRO A 648 49.95 -17.10 23.21
C PRO A 648 50.54 -16.71 24.57
N PHE A 649 49.72 -16.07 25.39
CA PHE A 649 50.09 -15.60 26.73
C PHE A 649 48.95 -15.85 27.74
N THR A 650 49.29 -15.98 29.02
CA THR A 650 48.33 -16.15 30.11
C THR A 650 48.92 -15.70 31.45
N PHE A 651 48.06 -15.37 32.41
CA PHE A 651 48.48 -15.04 33.78
C PHE A 651 48.21 -16.22 34.72
N ASP A 652 49.25 -16.70 35.38
CA ASP A 652 49.12 -17.69 36.45
C ASP A 652 48.73 -16.97 37.74
N ALA A 653 47.48 -17.12 38.16
CA ALA A 653 46.96 -16.47 39.36
C ALA A 653 47.55 -17.04 40.66
N THR A 654 48.03 -18.29 40.65
CA THR A 654 48.60 -18.95 41.83
C THR A 654 50.02 -18.48 42.08
N ASN A 655 50.88 -18.53 41.05
CA ASN A 655 52.29 -18.14 41.17
C ASN A 655 52.55 -16.68 40.77
N ARG A 656 51.50 -15.96 40.33
CA ARG A 656 51.53 -14.56 39.87
C ARG A 656 52.41 -14.30 38.66
N ASN A 657 52.67 -15.33 37.84
CA ASN A 657 53.56 -15.23 36.68
C ASN A 657 52.80 -14.81 35.42
N PHE A 658 53.38 -13.89 34.64
CA PHE A 658 52.98 -13.70 33.26
C PHE A 658 53.74 -14.71 32.39
N ASN A 659 53.00 -15.60 31.71
CA ASN A 659 53.56 -16.67 30.90
C ASN A 659 53.35 -16.37 29.42
N VAL A 660 54.40 -16.51 28.62
CA VAL A 660 54.37 -16.37 27.14
C VAL A 660 54.94 -17.63 26.52
N TYR A 661 54.31 -18.18 25.48
CA TYR A 661 54.82 -19.37 24.81
C TYR A 661 55.72 -19.01 23.63
N SER A 662 56.94 -19.55 23.61
CA SER A 662 57.89 -19.41 22.51
C SER A 662 58.75 -20.67 22.40
N GLY A 663 58.21 -21.73 21.78
CA GLY A 663 58.82 -23.07 21.78
C GLY A 663 58.77 -23.79 23.13
N GLY A 664 58.25 -23.11 24.16
CA GLY A 664 58.04 -23.55 25.53
C GLY A 664 57.47 -22.38 26.35
N TRP A 665 56.92 -22.65 27.53
CA TRP A 665 56.41 -21.59 28.41
C TRP A 665 57.54 -20.81 29.06
N LEU A 666 57.73 -19.57 28.60
CA LEU A 666 58.61 -18.59 29.21
C LEU A 666 57.87 -17.89 30.34
N LYS A 667 58.55 -17.75 31.48
CA LYS A 667 58.05 -17.07 32.67
C LYS A 667 58.74 -15.72 32.77
N ILE A 668 57.97 -14.67 33.03
CA ILE A 668 58.53 -13.41 33.53
C ILE A 668 58.32 -13.43 35.05
N PRO A 669 59.33 -13.77 35.87
CA PRO A 669 59.15 -13.87 37.32
C PRO A 669 58.86 -12.49 37.91
N THR A 670 57.75 -12.38 38.62
CA THR A 670 57.26 -11.14 39.24
C THR A 670 57.89 -10.86 40.61
N VAL A 671 58.78 -11.73 41.08
CA VAL A 671 59.31 -11.67 42.45
C VAL A 671 60.82 -11.45 42.45
N THR A 672 61.21 -10.31 43.00
CA THR A 672 62.60 -9.95 43.30
C THR A 672 63.19 -10.87 44.38
N ALA A 673 64.43 -11.30 44.20
CA ALA A 673 65.17 -12.08 45.20
C ALA A 673 65.39 -11.26 46.48
N ALA A 674 65.09 -11.83 47.65
CA ALA A 674 65.60 -11.31 48.91
C ALA A 674 67.06 -11.76 49.12
N ALA A 675 67.77 -11.17 50.09
CA ALA A 675 69.14 -11.58 50.43
C ALA A 675 69.22 -13.07 50.81
N SER A 676 68.21 -13.60 51.50
CA SER A 676 68.11 -15.03 51.82
C SER A 676 67.95 -15.92 50.58
N ASP A 677 67.25 -15.44 49.54
CA ASP A 677 67.13 -16.18 48.27
C ASP A 677 68.48 -16.24 47.54
N MET A 678 69.22 -15.13 47.56
CA MET A 678 70.61 -15.07 47.07
C MET A 678 71.50 -16.03 47.87
N LEU A 679 71.28 -16.11 49.20
CA LEU A 679 72.02 -16.98 50.10
C LEU A 679 71.58 -18.46 50.08
N ALA A 680 70.45 -18.81 49.47
CA ALA A 680 70.05 -20.19 49.26
C ALA A 680 70.29 -20.67 47.81
N GLY A 681 70.45 -19.74 46.86
CA GLY A 681 70.49 -20.07 45.43
C GLY A 681 69.09 -20.43 44.90
N THR A 682 68.06 -19.79 45.45
CA THR A 682 66.66 -20.04 45.10
C THR A 682 66.42 -19.74 43.61
N ALA A 683 65.95 -20.74 42.86
CA ALA A 683 65.62 -20.57 41.44
C ALA A 683 64.43 -19.62 41.22
N ASN A 684 64.29 -19.11 39.99
CA ASN A 684 63.16 -18.29 39.52
C ASN A 684 62.94 -16.97 40.27
N ARG A 685 64.03 -16.29 40.67
CA ARG A 685 63.98 -14.94 41.27
C ARG A 685 64.74 -13.94 40.41
N LEU A 686 64.25 -12.70 40.34
CA LEU A 686 64.99 -11.59 39.73
C LEU A 686 65.98 -11.01 40.74
N VAL A 687 67.27 -11.06 40.43
CA VAL A 687 68.32 -10.50 41.28
C VAL A 687 68.38 -8.98 41.08
N GLN A 688 68.25 -8.22 42.17
CA GLN A 688 68.46 -6.77 42.16
C GLN A 688 69.82 -6.42 42.78
N PRO A 689 70.44 -5.30 42.38
CA PRO A 689 71.69 -4.84 43.02
C PRO A 689 71.59 -4.72 44.54
N SER A 690 70.43 -4.29 45.06
CA SER A 690 70.19 -4.18 46.51
C SER A 690 70.21 -5.53 47.24
N SER A 691 69.68 -6.60 46.61
CA SER A 691 69.69 -7.95 47.19
C SER A 691 71.07 -8.60 47.17
N ILE A 692 71.92 -8.25 46.20
CA ILE A 692 73.34 -8.64 46.18
C ILE A 692 74.06 -7.98 47.36
N ASN A 693 73.95 -6.65 47.46
CA ASN A 693 74.61 -5.88 48.52
C ASN A 693 74.19 -6.35 49.93
N ALA A 694 72.89 -6.61 50.12
CA ALA A 694 72.38 -7.13 51.39
C ALA A 694 72.90 -8.55 51.70
N ALA A 695 73.05 -9.43 50.70
CA ALA A 695 73.63 -10.75 50.87
C ALA A 695 75.15 -10.75 51.10
N ASP A 696 75.85 -9.70 50.65
CA ASP A 696 77.28 -9.48 50.85
C ASP A 696 77.62 -8.79 52.19
N THR A 697 76.63 -8.23 52.89
CA THR A 697 76.84 -7.53 54.16
C THR A 697 77.33 -8.51 55.25
N PRO A 698 78.44 -8.23 55.95
CA PRO A 698 78.94 -9.13 56.99
C PRO A 698 77.98 -9.30 58.16
N VAL A 699 77.78 -10.54 58.60
CA VAL A 699 77.04 -10.87 59.82
C VAL A 699 77.98 -10.77 61.02
N ASN A 700 77.61 -9.97 62.02
CA ASN A 700 78.38 -9.86 63.26
C ASN A 700 78.14 -11.08 64.14
N LEU A 701 79.24 -11.72 64.55
CA LEU A 701 79.25 -12.85 65.46
C LEU A 701 79.67 -12.38 66.85
N THR A 702 79.21 -13.10 67.87
CA THR A 702 79.72 -12.98 69.23
C THR A 702 80.68 -14.13 69.49
N ASP A 703 81.81 -13.87 70.14
CA ASP A 703 82.78 -14.92 70.42
C ASP A 703 82.23 -15.97 71.38
N ALA A 704 82.54 -17.23 71.11
CA ALA A 704 82.11 -18.38 71.90
C ALA A 704 83.11 -19.52 71.76
N SER A 705 83.13 -20.45 72.72
CA SER A 705 84.05 -21.60 72.68
C SER A 705 83.88 -22.46 71.43
N ASN A 706 82.66 -22.49 70.88
CA ASN A 706 82.32 -23.18 69.63
C ASN A 706 81.34 -22.32 68.82
N ILE A 707 81.68 -22.05 67.56
CA ILE A 707 80.85 -21.26 66.65
C ILE A 707 80.56 -22.09 65.42
N ALA A 708 79.28 -22.30 65.11
CA ALA A 708 78.84 -22.89 63.85
C ALA A 708 78.31 -21.78 62.93
N LEU A 709 78.95 -21.56 61.79
CA LEU A 709 78.49 -20.59 60.80
C LEU A 709 77.28 -21.14 60.05
N ASN A 710 76.29 -20.31 59.75
CA ASN A 710 75.11 -20.71 58.98
C ASN A 710 75.03 -19.93 57.66
N PHE A 711 75.46 -20.58 56.57
CA PHE A 711 75.56 -19.92 55.27
C PHE A 711 74.22 -19.56 54.62
N ALA A 712 73.08 -19.94 55.22
CA ALA A 712 71.77 -19.41 54.86
C ALA A 712 71.51 -17.99 55.40
N THR A 713 72.21 -17.59 56.47
CA THR A 713 72.05 -16.28 57.14
C THR A 713 73.08 -15.24 56.72
N GLY A 714 74.22 -15.70 56.19
CA GLY A 714 75.27 -14.83 55.65
C GLY A 714 76.42 -15.63 55.06
N LYS A 715 77.17 -15.03 54.14
CA LYS A 715 78.41 -15.62 53.58
C LYS A 715 79.67 -14.89 54.04
N ASN A 716 79.52 -13.66 54.51
CA ASN A 716 80.58 -12.87 55.12
C ASN A 716 80.28 -12.70 56.61
N TYR A 717 81.30 -12.80 57.45
CA TYR A 717 81.16 -12.73 58.90
C TYR A 717 82.21 -11.81 59.51
N SER A 718 81.88 -11.20 60.65
CA SER A 718 82.82 -10.45 61.48
C SER A 718 82.81 -11.03 62.89
N LEU A 719 83.96 -11.52 63.35
CA LEU A 719 84.14 -12.20 64.63
C LEU A 719 85.24 -11.50 65.45
N PRO A 720 84.89 -10.77 66.52
CA PRO A 720 85.87 -10.35 67.51
C PRO A 720 86.28 -11.53 68.39
N LEU A 721 87.57 -11.67 68.71
CA LEU A 721 88.08 -12.70 69.61
C LEU A 721 88.29 -12.14 71.02
N THR A 722 87.52 -12.67 71.97
CA THR A 722 87.54 -12.36 73.41
C THR A 722 87.90 -13.58 74.29
N LEU A 723 87.96 -14.78 73.71
CA LEU A 723 88.30 -16.03 74.38
C LEU A 723 89.66 -16.59 73.91
N PRO A 724 90.44 -17.27 74.78
CA PRO A 724 91.77 -17.79 74.43
C PRO A 724 91.81 -18.69 73.19
N VAL A 725 90.79 -19.54 73.04
CA VAL A 725 90.63 -20.47 71.93
C VAL A 725 89.17 -20.49 71.48
N THR A 726 88.94 -20.23 70.20
CA THR A 726 87.62 -20.27 69.55
C THR A 726 87.59 -21.38 68.51
N ASN A 727 86.70 -22.35 68.67
CA ASN A 727 86.53 -23.42 67.68
C ASN A 727 85.49 -23.01 66.63
N LEU A 728 85.93 -22.82 65.39
CA LEU A 728 85.04 -22.68 64.24
C LEU A 728 84.61 -24.06 63.77
N ASN A 729 83.41 -24.48 64.14
CA ASN A 729 82.82 -25.73 63.69
C ASN A 729 82.56 -25.71 62.18
N ASN A 730 82.33 -26.90 61.61
CA ASN A 730 81.92 -27.02 60.22
C ASN A 730 80.65 -26.20 59.97
N PRO A 731 80.63 -25.32 58.95
CA PRO A 731 79.46 -24.52 58.63
C PRO A 731 78.25 -25.36 58.23
N GLN A 732 77.05 -24.85 58.53
CA GLN A 732 75.77 -25.37 58.10
C GLN A 732 75.32 -24.70 56.79
N ASN A 733 74.48 -25.40 56.02
CA ASN A 733 73.88 -24.90 54.78
C ASN A 733 74.91 -24.44 53.73
N VAL A 734 76.03 -25.17 53.63
CA VAL A 734 77.07 -24.91 52.63
C VAL A 734 76.52 -25.23 51.24
N VAL A 735 76.55 -24.23 50.36
CA VAL A 735 76.17 -24.36 48.95
C VAL A 735 77.44 -24.35 48.10
N PRO A 736 77.71 -25.41 47.30
CA PRO A 736 78.88 -25.48 46.42
C PRO A 736 78.98 -24.29 45.46
N GLY A 737 80.21 -23.89 45.12
CA GLY A 737 80.50 -22.78 44.19
C GLY A 737 80.49 -21.39 44.84
N ARG A 738 80.23 -21.30 46.15
CA ARG A 738 80.19 -20.03 46.88
C ARG A 738 81.52 -19.66 47.50
N TYR A 739 81.69 -18.36 47.72
CA TYR A 739 82.84 -17.80 48.40
C TYR A 739 82.40 -16.74 49.42
N GLY A 740 83.27 -16.48 50.37
CA GLY A 740 83.08 -15.46 51.38
C GLY A 740 84.31 -15.32 52.25
N PHE A 741 84.18 -14.54 53.31
CA PHE A 741 85.24 -14.38 54.30
C PHE A 741 84.70 -14.31 55.73
N ILE A 742 85.59 -14.61 56.67
CA ILE A 742 85.37 -14.36 58.10
C ILE A 742 86.46 -13.38 58.51
N ARG A 743 86.07 -12.15 58.85
CA ARG A 743 86.95 -11.15 59.41
C ARG A 743 87.09 -11.43 60.89
N VAL A 744 88.27 -11.82 61.32
CA VAL A 744 88.59 -12.11 62.71
C VAL A 744 89.42 -10.98 63.27
N SER A 745 89.04 -10.39 64.39
CA SER A 745 89.79 -9.31 65.03
C SER A 745 90.24 -9.69 66.44
N GLN A 746 91.54 -9.60 66.71
CA GLN A 746 92.08 -9.69 68.06
C GLN A 746 91.52 -8.56 68.91
N ASP A 747 91.34 -8.82 70.20
CA ASP A 747 91.07 -7.76 71.17
C ASP A 747 92.33 -6.94 71.46
N SER A 748 92.21 -5.98 72.38
CA SER A 748 93.32 -5.12 72.79
C SER A 748 94.44 -5.84 73.54
N ILE A 749 94.29 -7.14 73.86
CA ILE A 749 95.29 -7.95 74.58
C ILE A 749 96.05 -8.85 73.60
N GLY A 750 95.39 -9.36 72.56
CA GLY A 750 95.99 -10.31 71.62
C GLY A 750 96.15 -11.72 72.21
N GLY A 751 96.84 -12.59 71.46
CA GLY A 751 97.12 -13.97 71.89
C GLY A 751 95.96 -14.96 71.72
N ARG A 752 94.89 -14.58 71.02
CA ARG A 752 93.73 -15.46 70.81
C ARG A 752 93.93 -16.33 69.57
N SER A 753 93.41 -17.55 69.64
CA SER A 753 93.57 -18.54 68.58
C SER A 753 92.23 -19.03 68.07
N VAL A 754 92.21 -19.40 66.80
CA VAL A 754 91.08 -20.05 66.16
C VAL A 754 91.49 -21.45 65.75
N VAL A 755 90.65 -22.43 66.09
CA VAL A 755 90.77 -23.82 65.65
C VAL A 755 89.65 -24.09 64.66
N PHE A 756 89.95 -24.84 63.61
CA PHE A 756 89.03 -25.07 62.49
C PHE A 756 88.45 -26.48 62.49
N GLY A 757 87.17 -26.59 62.14
CA GLY A 757 86.51 -27.83 61.82
C GLY A 757 87.11 -28.49 60.56
N ASN A 758 86.90 -29.80 60.42
CA ASN A 758 87.52 -30.58 59.35
C ASN A 758 87.02 -30.24 57.92
N ALA A 759 85.98 -29.42 57.78
CA ALA A 759 85.50 -28.91 56.49
C ALA A 759 86.44 -27.84 55.91
N PHE A 760 87.16 -27.09 56.74
CA PHE A 760 88.15 -26.11 56.28
C PHE A 760 89.43 -26.82 55.82
N LYS A 761 89.72 -26.76 54.52
CA LYS A 761 90.88 -27.35 53.88
C LYS A 761 91.92 -26.27 53.61
N PHE A 762 93.16 -26.51 54.03
CA PHE A 762 94.27 -25.60 53.86
C PHE A 762 95.36 -26.23 53.00
N SER A 763 96.14 -25.38 52.32
CA SER A 763 97.30 -25.83 51.57
C SER A 763 98.27 -26.60 52.48
N GLY A 764 98.73 -27.77 52.02
CA GLY A 764 99.60 -28.65 52.81
C GLY A 764 98.93 -29.30 54.03
N GLY A 765 97.61 -29.15 54.22
CA GLY A 765 96.87 -29.72 55.35
C GLY A 765 97.10 -29.02 56.69
N VAL A 766 97.82 -27.90 56.71
CA VAL A 766 98.16 -27.14 57.92
C VAL A 766 97.24 -25.92 58.04
N PRO A 767 96.39 -25.82 59.08
CA PRO A 767 95.58 -24.64 59.31
C PRO A 767 96.43 -23.38 59.44
N CYS A 768 95.93 -22.28 58.88
CA CYS A 768 96.55 -20.99 59.11
C CYS A 768 96.45 -20.60 60.60
N VAL A 769 97.48 -19.93 61.12
CA VAL A 769 97.45 -19.38 62.48
C VAL A 769 97.03 -17.91 62.36
N VAL A 770 95.85 -17.57 62.88
CA VAL A 770 95.41 -16.16 62.94
C VAL A 770 96.43 -15.35 63.75
N THR A 771 96.65 -14.09 63.36
CA THR A 771 97.61 -13.23 64.06
C THR A 771 97.27 -13.14 65.55
N SER A 772 98.28 -13.19 66.41
CA SER A 772 98.15 -12.99 67.86
C SER A 772 98.36 -11.53 68.27
N THR A 773 98.64 -10.63 67.33
CA THR A 773 98.93 -9.23 67.61
C THR A 773 97.69 -8.51 68.14
N PRO A 774 97.76 -7.75 69.26
CA PRO A 774 96.63 -6.98 69.76
C PRO A 774 96.00 -6.07 68.69
N ASN A 775 94.67 -6.03 68.62
CA ASN A 775 93.86 -5.29 67.63
C ASN A 775 94.07 -5.67 66.16
N ALA A 776 94.90 -6.65 65.84
CA ALA A 776 95.16 -7.04 64.47
C ALA A 776 93.99 -7.85 63.89
N VAL A 777 93.83 -7.76 62.58
CA VAL A 777 92.73 -8.36 61.83
C VAL A 777 93.28 -9.42 60.90
N SER A 778 92.63 -10.58 60.87
CA SER A 778 92.86 -11.63 59.89
C SER A 778 91.59 -11.89 59.09
N TYR A 779 91.73 -12.17 57.80
CA TYR A 779 90.63 -12.62 56.95
C TYR A 779 90.81 -14.08 56.64
N ILE A 780 89.85 -14.92 57.06
CA ILE A 780 89.77 -16.31 56.64
C ILE A 780 88.87 -16.33 55.40
N ARG A 781 89.45 -16.50 54.23
CA ARG A 781 88.70 -16.65 52.98
C ARG A 781 88.39 -18.11 52.75
N TRP A 782 87.19 -18.37 52.25
CA TRP A 782 86.76 -19.71 51.93
C TRP A 782 86.08 -19.75 50.57
N SER A 783 86.23 -20.87 49.87
CA SER A 783 85.41 -21.25 48.72
C SER A 783 84.89 -22.68 48.90
N ALA A 784 83.58 -22.86 48.77
CA ALA A 784 82.93 -24.15 48.96
C ALA A 784 83.04 -24.98 47.68
N PHE A 785 83.79 -26.08 47.73
CA PHE A 785 83.85 -27.04 46.63
C PHE A 785 82.70 -28.05 46.71
N SER A 786 82.34 -28.47 47.93
CA SER A 786 81.19 -29.34 48.22
C SER A 786 80.47 -28.86 49.49
N SER A 787 79.41 -29.55 49.91
CA SER A 787 78.72 -29.24 51.18
C SER A 787 79.57 -29.51 52.43
N THR A 788 80.71 -30.18 52.30
CA THR A 788 81.59 -30.56 53.42
C THR A 788 83.05 -30.16 53.21
N GLU A 789 83.38 -29.44 52.13
CA GLU A 789 84.74 -29.08 51.77
C GLU A 789 84.84 -27.59 51.39
N LEU A 790 85.61 -26.85 52.19
CA LEU A 790 85.89 -25.43 52.02
C LEU A 790 87.38 -25.25 51.75
N ASN A 791 87.76 -24.90 50.52
CA ASN A 791 89.13 -24.47 50.25
C ASN A 791 89.37 -23.13 50.95
N THR A 792 90.32 -23.10 51.88
CA THR A 792 90.48 -22.03 52.86
C THR A 792 91.89 -21.45 52.80
N ALA A 793 91.97 -20.13 52.78
CA ALA A 793 93.21 -19.38 52.83
C ALA A 793 93.05 -18.21 53.81
N CYS A 794 94.16 -17.73 54.37
CA CYS A 794 94.11 -16.65 55.36
C CYS A 794 95.04 -15.52 54.96
N ASP A 795 94.53 -14.30 55.05
CA ASP A 795 95.34 -13.09 55.05
C ASP A 795 95.52 -12.65 56.50
N LEU A 796 96.78 -12.62 56.94
CA LEU A 796 97.15 -12.31 58.31
C LEU A 796 97.60 -10.85 58.41
N ASP A 797 97.43 -10.23 59.59
CA ASP A 797 97.86 -8.86 59.89
C ASP A 797 97.43 -7.82 58.83
N VAL A 798 96.16 -7.86 58.44
CA VAL A 798 95.59 -6.87 57.52
C VAL A 798 95.47 -5.53 58.27
N LYS A 799 96.26 -4.54 57.85
CA LYS A 799 96.35 -3.20 58.48
C LYS A 799 95.43 -2.18 57.84
#